data_AF-A0AAE9EHX4-F1
#
_entry.id   AF-A0AAE9EHX4-F1
#
_cell.length_a   1.000
_cell.length_b   1.000
_cell.length_c   1.000
_cell.angle_alpha   90.00
_cell.angle_beta   90.00
_cell.angle_gamma   90.00
#
_symmetry.space_group_name_H-M   'P 1'
#
loop_
_entity.id
_entity.type
_entity.pdbx_description
1 polymer ?
#
loop_
_entity_poly.entity_id
_entity_poly.type
_entity_poly.pdbx_seq_one_letter_code
_entity_poly.pdbx_strand_id
1 'polypeptide(L)'
;MLKPGDVVFYARSPASEFCDAVEQVIPNNSYFHVALAVSERSLVEATPEGVLERTLKDSLDDNQPGIVEILEVKGIPESTILKAATWCRSKVGFPYNDLFSADLMNSDDLESYYCSQLITEAFRGVEMHWPTHTLNFLNCDGNLIEFWIEYFRKRGRPQVPQGDVGSHPGQLRRSPVLVLKMRILPTKMNLNTLKESKLLELSSHFVGGNHVEFVSNRQFPVMEPRCGRKLATWHYANAEQVDLVVKTAKNAQKTWAGSTWMERNEVLKKTAELLKTHCDDIAYWECLSNGKPISEAKADVLSCVDTFNFYSGIAHDLLGHHIPLDPTCYAYTRRLPIGVVAAIGAWNYPIQTCTWKTAPALACGNSIIYKPSPLSPVTALILGEILKTAGLPDGVFNVIQGDAETAQHLIHHDDVTKVSFTGSIPTGKKIMAACAERNIKPVTMELGGKSALIVFEDADVDSGVACAMMANFYSQGQVCSNASKVLVHKGVLKEFLEKLVKKTKELKIGDPLKDETQVGAHISEVHRTRVEGYINGAINEGATKICGGDRIQVPGLENGYYLSPCILTDITPNMTVYKEEIFGAVLLIIPFDTEEEAVGIANDTDMGLAAGLVTKDLAKSYRISEQLNAGNVYVNTFNDVSPLVPFGGIGESGFGRENGVAVLEHYTQLKSVFVNTGALVCYYIINQPDPSLAPTDLCDNFILINSAHISEGGALEYVAEDLEGFGHLFDGKRELYVTITSSNPSFTFLTSNTTLVHEFSKSVCQMLKSFNLNGVDIDWEFPVWSRDAKKIDKANFGTFLRILRSHLQNSGFKLSVAVSGPPTISRVAYDVEALAKYADMVQIMNYDFHVFNRYSNPLVGFNAPLHPMRAEISVLGEMNSESSMKTWLDLGLPKNISYFGIPTYARAYQLLTHYLHKPYSPAIRSRPEITNYWDVCIFSKSGYYTNVWNHNAQAPYLYGKDGLWISYENQQSILAKMAFARKWGVGGVMVYAVGSDDYHGKCGYGRYPLLTKISKLARN
;
A
#
# COMPACT_ATOMS: atom_id res chain seq x y z
N MET A 1 -15.09 -0.84 19.04
CA MET A 1 -16.28 -1.68 19.35
C MET A 1 -17.03 -1.13 20.56
N LEU A 2 -16.32 -0.83 21.65
CA LEU A 2 -16.92 -0.31 22.88
C LEU A 2 -17.04 1.23 22.87
N LYS A 3 -18.06 1.76 23.54
CA LYS A 3 -18.18 3.17 23.97
C LYS A 3 -18.09 3.21 25.51
N PRO A 4 -17.51 4.27 26.13
CA PRO A 4 -17.54 4.41 27.58
C PRO A 4 -18.96 4.28 28.14
N GLY A 5 -19.14 3.42 29.13
CA GLY A 5 -20.41 3.08 29.75
C GLY A 5 -21.20 1.95 29.10
N ASP A 6 -20.75 1.40 27.97
CA ASP A 6 -21.29 0.13 27.47
C ASP A 6 -21.10 -0.96 28.54
N VAL A 7 -22.14 -1.75 28.79
CA VAL A 7 -22.09 -2.88 29.72
C VAL A 7 -21.88 -4.17 28.92
N VAL A 8 -20.83 -4.92 29.24
CA VAL A 8 -20.44 -6.13 28.53
C VAL A 8 -20.80 -7.35 29.37
N PHE A 9 -21.65 -8.22 28.83
CA PHE A 9 -22.07 -9.46 29.48
C PHE A 9 -21.42 -10.66 28.80
N TYR A 10 -20.95 -11.60 29.60
CA TYR A 10 -20.33 -12.84 29.17
C TYR A 10 -21.21 -14.02 29.61
N ALA A 11 -21.47 -14.97 28.70
CA ALA A 11 -22.26 -16.17 28.96
C ALA A 11 -21.64 -17.39 28.26
N ARG A 12 -21.75 -18.60 28.85
CA ARG A 12 -21.31 -19.85 28.19
C ARG A 12 -22.33 -20.44 27.20
N SER A 13 -23.62 -20.13 27.35
CA SER A 13 -24.70 -20.67 26.52
C SER A 13 -25.79 -19.61 26.32
N PRO A 14 -26.55 -19.63 25.19
CA PRO A 14 -27.66 -18.71 24.95
C PRO A 14 -28.89 -18.94 25.84
N ALA A 15 -28.95 -20.05 26.58
CA ALA A 15 -30.08 -20.37 27.45
C ALA A 15 -29.70 -20.23 28.93
N SER A 16 -30.33 -19.28 29.63
CA SER A 16 -30.66 -19.48 31.04
C SER A 16 -31.84 -18.61 31.44
N GLU A 17 -32.89 -19.25 31.97
CA GLU A 17 -33.77 -18.56 32.90
C GLU A 17 -33.05 -18.38 34.24
N PHE A 18 -33.61 -17.54 35.12
CA PHE A 18 -32.96 -17.16 36.37
C PHE A 18 -32.63 -18.36 37.29
N CYS A 19 -33.46 -19.41 37.28
CA CYS A 19 -33.24 -20.61 38.09
C CYS A 19 -32.04 -21.44 37.60
N ASP A 20 -31.82 -21.50 36.29
CA ASP A 20 -30.68 -22.20 35.70
C ASP A 20 -29.35 -21.53 36.12
N ALA A 21 -29.34 -20.21 36.25
CA ALA A 21 -28.12 -19.45 36.54
C ALA A 21 -27.54 -19.74 37.94
N VAL A 22 -28.37 -20.01 38.96
CA VAL A 22 -27.95 -20.29 40.35
C VAL A 22 -27.34 -21.70 40.48
N GLU A 23 -27.92 -22.68 39.77
CA GLU A 23 -27.38 -24.04 39.65
C GLU A 23 -26.10 -24.09 38.80
N GLN A 24 -25.97 -23.20 37.83
CA GLN A 24 -24.85 -23.16 36.89
C GLN A 24 -23.57 -22.48 37.42
N VAL A 25 -23.63 -21.77 38.56
CA VAL A 25 -22.44 -21.22 39.26
C VAL A 25 -21.60 -22.32 39.94
N ILE A 26 -22.10 -23.57 39.98
CA ILE A 26 -21.29 -24.73 40.31
C ILE A 26 -20.15 -24.81 39.27
N PRO A 27 -18.88 -25.10 39.65
CA PRO A 27 -17.66 -24.73 38.90
C PRO A 27 -17.54 -25.13 37.42
N ASN A 28 -18.50 -25.86 36.85
CA ASN A 28 -18.37 -26.48 35.53
C ASN A 28 -19.46 -26.13 34.50
N ASN A 29 -20.49 -25.28 34.71
CA ASN A 29 -21.51 -25.18 33.64
C ASN A 29 -22.18 -23.88 33.19
N SER A 30 -22.09 -22.69 33.81
CA SER A 30 -22.29 -21.42 33.06
C SER A 30 -21.67 -20.22 33.78
N TYR A 31 -20.61 -19.68 33.20
CA TYR A 31 -20.03 -18.43 33.68
C TYR A 31 -20.89 -17.26 33.19
N PHE A 32 -21.57 -16.56 34.11
CA PHE A 32 -22.17 -15.25 33.85
C PHE A 32 -21.27 -14.18 34.47
N HIS A 33 -20.67 -13.34 33.63
CA HIS A 33 -19.78 -12.26 34.06
C HIS A 33 -20.21 -10.94 33.43
N VAL A 34 -19.88 -9.82 34.08
CA VAL A 34 -20.22 -8.50 33.57
C VAL A 34 -19.10 -7.50 33.82
N ALA A 35 -18.85 -6.66 32.81
CA ALA A 35 -17.84 -5.61 32.83
C ALA A 35 -18.43 -4.27 32.36
N LEU A 36 -17.77 -3.16 32.70
CA LEU A 36 -18.10 -1.82 32.20
C LEU A 36 -17.02 -1.34 31.26
N ALA A 37 -17.36 -0.95 30.04
CA ALA A 37 -16.45 -0.23 29.17
C ALA A 37 -16.12 1.14 29.77
N VAL A 38 -14.83 1.46 29.92
CA VAL A 38 -14.37 2.76 30.46
C VAL A 38 -13.61 3.60 29.41
N SER A 39 -13.33 2.99 28.26
CA SER A 39 -12.84 3.65 27.05
C SER A 39 -13.27 2.84 25.82
N GLU A 40 -12.88 3.28 24.62
CA GLU A 40 -13.07 2.47 23.41
C GLU A 40 -12.21 1.20 23.36
N ARG A 41 -11.18 1.10 24.23
CA ARG A 41 -10.17 0.03 24.21
C ARG A 41 -10.11 -0.79 25.49
N SER A 42 -10.74 -0.32 26.56
CA SER A 42 -10.65 -0.95 27.88
C SER A 42 -11.99 -1.01 28.60
N LEU A 43 -12.11 -2.06 29.39
CA LEU A 43 -13.22 -2.32 30.31
C LEU A 43 -12.66 -2.52 31.71
N VAL A 44 -13.50 -2.27 32.71
CA VAL A 44 -13.25 -2.59 34.11
C VAL A 44 -14.19 -3.69 34.55
N GLU A 45 -13.64 -4.70 35.19
CA GLU A 45 -14.36 -5.88 35.66
C GLU A 45 -13.83 -6.35 37.01
N ALA A 46 -14.68 -6.98 37.82
CA ALA A 46 -14.28 -7.56 39.11
C ALA A 46 -14.14 -9.07 38.97
N THR A 47 -12.90 -9.56 38.98
CA THR A 47 -12.56 -10.99 38.89
C THR A 47 -12.07 -11.49 40.26
N PRO A 48 -11.89 -12.81 40.48
CA PRO A 48 -11.30 -13.32 41.71
C PRO A 48 -9.92 -12.74 42.07
N GLU A 49 -9.23 -12.10 41.12
CA GLU A 49 -7.94 -11.41 41.32
C GLU A 49 -8.11 -9.96 41.80
N GLY A 50 -9.34 -9.43 41.80
CA GLY A 50 -9.69 -8.06 42.17
C GLY A 50 -10.39 -7.31 41.02
N VAL A 51 -10.54 -6.00 41.20
CA VAL A 51 -11.07 -5.10 40.17
C VAL A 51 -9.95 -4.66 39.24
N LEU A 52 -10.07 -4.96 37.95
CA LEU A 52 -9.01 -4.81 36.95
C LEU A 52 -9.49 -4.03 35.74
N GLU A 53 -8.60 -3.23 35.14
CA GLU A 53 -8.81 -2.63 33.81
C GLU A 53 -8.07 -3.45 32.76
N ARG A 54 -8.78 -3.93 31.73
CA ARG A 54 -8.26 -4.84 30.71
C ARG A 54 -8.80 -4.50 29.32
N THR A 55 -8.19 -5.03 28.27
CA THR A 55 -8.79 -4.94 26.93
C THR A 55 -9.93 -5.96 26.78
N LEU A 56 -10.83 -5.73 25.81
CA LEU A 56 -11.88 -6.72 25.50
C LEU A 56 -11.26 -8.07 25.11
N LYS A 57 -10.10 -8.08 24.44
CA LYS A 57 -9.43 -9.31 24.06
C LYS A 57 -8.96 -10.10 25.29
N ASP A 58 -8.24 -9.45 26.20
CA ASP A 58 -7.74 -10.11 27.42
C ASP A 58 -8.90 -10.65 28.25
N SER A 59 -9.99 -9.88 28.35
CA SER A 59 -11.21 -10.31 29.05
C SER A 59 -11.90 -11.50 28.37
N LEU A 60 -11.92 -11.57 27.02
CA LEU A 60 -12.41 -12.73 26.28
C LEU A 60 -11.54 -13.98 26.50
N ASP A 61 -10.22 -13.80 26.49
CA ASP A 61 -9.23 -14.88 26.66
C ASP A 61 -9.34 -15.51 28.07
N ASP A 62 -9.55 -14.68 29.10
CA ASP A 62 -9.69 -15.13 30.49
C ASP A 62 -11.07 -15.73 30.79
N ASN A 63 -12.15 -15.09 30.34
CA ASN A 63 -13.51 -15.55 30.65
C ASN A 63 -13.98 -16.73 29.78
N GLN A 64 -13.36 -16.95 28.61
CA GLN A 64 -13.73 -17.98 27.61
C GLN A 64 -15.25 -18.13 27.39
N PRO A 65 -15.96 -17.03 27.09
CA PRO A 65 -17.42 -17.06 26.91
C PRO A 65 -17.82 -17.78 25.62
N GLY A 66 -19.02 -18.38 25.63
CA GLY A 66 -19.67 -18.86 24.40
C GLY A 66 -20.38 -17.73 23.65
N ILE A 67 -20.85 -16.71 24.39
CA ILE A 67 -21.56 -15.53 23.89
C ILE A 67 -21.13 -14.31 24.70
N VAL A 68 -20.92 -13.20 24.00
CA VAL A 68 -20.72 -11.87 24.59
C VAL A 68 -21.77 -10.91 24.07
N GLU A 69 -22.40 -10.16 24.96
CA GLU A 69 -23.39 -9.15 24.60
C GLU A 69 -22.98 -7.80 25.13
N ILE A 70 -22.90 -6.83 24.24
CA ILE A 70 -22.56 -5.45 24.54
C ILE A 70 -23.87 -4.67 24.52
N LEU A 71 -24.23 -4.11 25.67
CA LEU A 71 -25.45 -3.33 25.87
C LEU A 71 -25.08 -1.86 26.04
N GLU A 72 -25.76 -1.01 25.28
CA GLU A 72 -25.67 0.44 25.41
C GLU A 72 -26.66 0.93 26.47
N VAL A 73 -26.24 1.89 27.28
CA VAL A 73 -27.12 2.57 28.24
C VAL A 73 -27.86 3.71 27.53
N LYS A 74 -29.19 3.59 27.40
CA LYS A 74 -30.04 4.60 26.74
C LYS A 74 -30.94 5.34 27.72
N GLY A 75 -31.33 6.56 27.35
CA GLY A 75 -32.23 7.39 28.16
C GLY A 75 -31.54 8.10 29.34
N ILE A 76 -30.21 8.04 29.43
CA ILE A 76 -29.40 8.67 30.48
C ILE A 76 -28.44 9.69 29.84
N PRO A 77 -28.22 10.88 30.44
CA PRO A 77 -27.27 11.87 29.90
C PRO A 77 -25.84 11.31 29.79
N GLU A 78 -25.17 11.60 28.67
CA GLU A 78 -23.79 11.12 28.39
C GLU A 78 -22.80 11.51 29.49
N SER A 79 -22.93 12.72 30.06
CA SER A 79 -22.12 13.17 31.19
C SER A 79 -22.22 12.26 32.42
N THR A 80 -23.38 11.64 32.63
CA THR A 80 -23.64 10.73 33.75
C THR A 80 -23.04 9.35 33.47
N ILE A 81 -23.15 8.88 32.23
CA ILE A 81 -22.52 7.64 31.77
C ILE A 81 -20.99 7.73 31.92
N LEU A 82 -20.40 8.86 31.56
CA LEU A 82 -18.96 9.11 31.73
C LEU A 82 -18.54 9.17 33.21
N LYS A 83 -19.39 9.72 34.10
CA LYS A 83 -19.14 9.69 35.55
C LYS A 83 -19.14 8.26 36.08
N ALA A 84 -20.08 7.41 35.64
CA ALA A 84 -20.12 6.00 36.02
C ALA A 84 -18.86 5.25 35.56
N ALA A 85 -18.44 5.45 34.31
CA ALA A 85 -17.19 4.90 33.79
C ALA A 85 -15.96 5.36 34.59
N THR A 86 -15.90 6.65 34.94
CA THR A 86 -14.80 7.22 35.74
C THR A 86 -14.79 6.66 37.16
N TRP A 87 -15.96 6.54 37.79
CA TRP A 87 -16.11 5.94 39.11
C TRP A 87 -15.67 4.48 39.08
N CYS A 88 -16.09 3.70 38.08
CA CYS A 88 -15.71 2.30 37.94
C CYS A 88 -14.19 2.14 37.82
N ARG A 89 -13.54 2.98 37.01
CA ARG A 89 -12.07 3.03 36.90
C ARG A 89 -11.39 3.39 38.23
N SER A 90 -12.00 4.22 39.07
CA SER A 90 -11.44 4.55 40.40
C SER A 90 -11.38 3.37 41.37
N LYS A 91 -12.10 2.28 41.07
CA LYS A 91 -12.13 1.05 41.87
C LYS A 91 -11.11 0.00 41.43
N VAL A 92 -10.31 0.26 40.39
CA VAL A 92 -9.21 -0.62 40.00
C VAL A 92 -8.24 -0.81 41.16
N GLY A 93 -7.90 -2.07 41.47
CA GLY A 93 -7.05 -2.46 42.60
C GLY A 93 -7.80 -2.84 43.88
N PHE A 94 -9.13 -2.66 43.94
CA PHE A 94 -9.94 -3.14 45.07
C PHE A 94 -10.12 -4.67 44.99
N PRO A 95 -10.21 -5.38 46.14
CA PRO A 95 -10.38 -6.83 46.18
C PRO A 95 -11.75 -7.30 45.66
N TYR A 96 -11.81 -8.59 45.32
CA TYR A 96 -13.04 -9.26 44.91
C TYR A 96 -13.97 -9.52 46.10
N ASN A 97 -15.27 -9.29 45.94
CA ASN A 97 -16.25 -9.66 46.95
C ASN A 97 -16.53 -11.18 46.89
N ASP A 98 -15.80 -11.95 47.69
CA ASP A 98 -15.92 -13.40 47.80
C ASP A 98 -17.04 -13.86 48.77
N LEU A 99 -17.78 -12.92 49.35
CA LEU A 99 -18.92 -13.20 50.22
C LEU A 99 -20.26 -12.89 49.54
N PHE A 100 -20.24 -12.26 48.36
CA PHE A 100 -21.44 -11.74 47.68
C PHE A 100 -22.28 -10.85 48.60
N SER A 101 -21.63 -10.15 49.54
CA SER A 101 -22.26 -9.39 50.62
C SER A 101 -22.86 -8.07 50.13
N ALA A 102 -24.00 -7.67 50.72
CA ALA A 102 -24.71 -6.44 50.36
C ALA A 102 -23.99 -5.15 50.79
N ASP A 103 -23.12 -5.25 51.80
CA ASP A 103 -22.35 -4.15 52.39
C ASP A 103 -21.04 -3.85 51.63
N LEU A 104 -20.76 -4.57 50.54
CA LEU A 104 -19.55 -4.44 49.73
C LEU A 104 -18.26 -4.80 50.49
N MET A 105 -18.35 -5.71 51.47
CA MET A 105 -17.19 -6.15 52.28
C MET A 105 -16.84 -7.62 52.01
N ASN A 106 -15.55 -7.92 51.78
CA ASN A 106 -15.08 -9.30 51.58
C ASN A 106 -14.82 -10.02 52.92
N SER A 107 -14.30 -11.24 52.87
CA SER A 107 -13.98 -12.05 54.06
C SER A 107 -12.86 -11.49 54.95
N ASP A 108 -12.10 -10.50 54.47
CA ASP A 108 -11.05 -9.81 55.22
C ASP A 108 -11.50 -8.43 55.75
N ASP A 109 -12.81 -8.14 55.73
CA ASP A 109 -13.38 -6.83 56.08
C ASP A 109 -12.78 -5.66 55.26
N LEU A 110 -12.46 -5.91 53.98
CA LEU A 110 -12.04 -4.89 53.02
C LEU A 110 -13.18 -4.54 52.06
N GLU A 111 -13.26 -3.25 51.67
CA GLU A 111 -14.16 -2.79 50.61
C GLU A 111 -13.85 -3.56 49.32
N SER A 112 -14.87 -4.16 48.72
CA SER A 112 -14.73 -5.15 47.65
C SER A 112 -15.95 -5.17 46.74
N TYR A 113 -15.78 -5.73 45.55
CA TYR A 113 -16.84 -5.74 44.54
C TYR A 113 -17.00 -7.11 43.88
N TYR A 114 -18.25 -7.56 43.76
CA TYR A 114 -18.63 -8.59 42.80
C TYR A 114 -18.93 -7.94 41.44
N CYS A 115 -18.79 -8.68 40.33
CA CYS A 115 -18.90 -8.11 38.99
C CYS A 115 -20.19 -7.30 38.76
N SER A 116 -21.36 -7.82 39.16
CA SER A 116 -22.62 -7.09 39.01
C SER A 116 -22.82 -5.95 40.02
N GLN A 117 -22.23 -6.06 41.22
CA GLN A 117 -22.27 -4.99 42.22
C GLN A 117 -21.46 -3.80 41.73
N LEU A 118 -20.26 -4.03 41.17
CA LEU A 118 -19.43 -2.98 40.60
C LEU A 118 -20.20 -2.12 39.59
N ILE A 119 -20.96 -2.75 38.69
CA ILE A 119 -21.76 -2.04 37.69
C ILE A 119 -22.94 -1.30 38.33
N THR A 120 -23.67 -1.97 39.23
CA THR A 120 -24.83 -1.38 39.91
C THR A 120 -24.42 -0.14 40.71
N GLU A 121 -23.27 -0.21 41.38
CA GLU A 121 -22.69 0.87 42.16
C GLU A 121 -22.17 2.02 41.30
N ALA A 122 -21.58 1.73 40.14
CA ALA A 122 -21.14 2.76 39.20
C ALA A 122 -22.28 3.67 38.74
N PHE A 123 -23.49 3.13 38.69
CA PHE A 123 -24.71 3.88 38.34
C PHE A 123 -25.59 4.21 39.56
N ARG A 124 -25.11 4.03 40.80
CA ARG A 124 -25.88 4.31 42.01
C ARG A 124 -26.24 5.81 42.08
N GLY A 125 -27.54 6.10 42.20
CA GLY A 125 -28.07 7.47 42.24
C GLY A 125 -28.40 8.07 40.88
N VAL A 126 -28.24 7.31 39.79
CA VAL A 126 -28.81 7.62 38.48
C VAL A 126 -30.23 7.06 38.42
N GLU A 127 -31.15 7.62 37.60
CA GLU A 127 -32.51 7.06 37.35
C GLU A 127 -32.48 5.72 36.60
N MET A 128 -31.51 4.87 36.92
CA MET A 128 -31.37 3.53 36.39
C MET A 128 -32.12 2.58 37.32
N HIS A 129 -33.32 2.16 36.92
CA HIS A 129 -34.10 1.17 37.66
C HIS A 129 -33.49 -0.21 37.48
N TRP A 130 -32.54 -0.54 38.36
CA TRP A 130 -32.04 -1.90 38.50
C TRP A 130 -33.10 -2.76 39.20
N PRO A 131 -33.43 -3.96 38.68
CA PRO A 131 -34.31 -4.87 39.39
C PRO A 131 -33.73 -5.19 40.77
N THR A 132 -34.46 -4.86 41.84
CA THR A 132 -34.06 -5.24 43.20
C THR A 132 -34.03 -6.76 43.28
N HIS A 133 -32.88 -7.33 43.61
CA HIS A 133 -32.72 -8.76 43.72
C HIS A 133 -32.30 -9.13 45.15
N THR A 134 -32.76 -10.29 45.59
CA THR A 134 -32.40 -10.87 46.88
C THR A 134 -31.57 -12.11 46.64
N LEU A 135 -30.42 -12.23 47.31
CA LEU A 135 -29.56 -13.40 47.25
C LEU A 135 -30.40 -14.68 47.42
N ASN A 136 -30.31 -15.55 46.41
CA ASN A 136 -31.02 -16.82 46.39
C ASN A 136 -30.06 -17.90 45.88
N PHE A 137 -29.68 -18.82 46.76
CA PHE A 137 -28.79 -19.94 46.46
C PHE A 137 -29.53 -21.29 46.45
N LEU A 138 -30.85 -21.23 46.27
CA LEU A 138 -31.71 -22.40 46.12
C LEU A 138 -31.74 -22.86 44.66
N ASN A 139 -31.80 -24.17 44.47
CA ASN A 139 -32.02 -24.81 43.18
C ASN A 139 -33.50 -24.68 42.73
N CYS A 140 -33.84 -25.18 41.54
CA CYS A 140 -35.21 -25.12 40.98
C CYS A 140 -36.26 -25.80 41.87
N ASP A 141 -35.84 -26.74 42.71
CA ASP A 141 -36.70 -27.45 43.67
C ASP A 141 -36.79 -26.76 45.05
N GLY A 142 -36.15 -25.59 45.21
CA GLY A 142 -36.17 -24.81 46.46
C GLY A 142 -35.17 -25.29 47.53
N ASN A 143 -34.20 -26.13 47.19
CA ASN A 143 -33.19 -26.67 48.11
C ASN A 143 -31.85 -25.92 47.99
N LEU A 144 -31.14 -25.71 49.11
CA LEU A 144 -29.77 -25.16 49.09
C LEU A 144 -28.81 -26.12 48.38
N ILE A 145 -28.00 -25.58 47.48
CA ILE A 145 -26.98 -26.35 46.76
C ILE A 145 -25.79 -26.60 47.70
N GLU A 146 -25.35 -27.87 47.79
CA GLU A 146 -24.26 -28.31 48.70
C GLU A 146 -22.97 -27.52 48.51
N PHE A 147 -22.65 -27.14 47.26
CA PHE A 147 -21.53 -26.27 46.93
C PHE A 147 -21.54 -24.96 47.71
N TRP A 148 -22.67 -24.26 47.78
CA TRP A 148 -22.78 -22.98 48.46
C TRP A 148 -22.66 -23.12 49.98
N ILE A 149 -23.21 -24.20 50.53
CA ILE A 149 -23.04 -24.54 51.95
C ILE A 149 -21.55 -24.70 52.28
N GLU A 150 -20.80 -25.40 51.43
CA GLU A 150 -19.35 -25.56 51.62
C GLU A 150 -18.56 -24.27 51.36
N TYR A 151 -18.96 -23.50 50.36
CA TYR A 151 -18.34 -22.23 49.98
C TYR A 151 -18.36 -21.21 51.12
N PHE A 152 -19.53 -21.01 51.73
CA PHE A 152 -19.71 -20.06 52.84
C PHE A 152 -19.09 -20.57 54.15
N ARG A 153 -19.21 -21.88 54.41
CA ARG A 153 -18.58 -22.53 55.58
C ARG A 153 -17.07 -22.38 55.58
N LYS A 154 -16.41 -22.55 54.42
CA LYS A 154 -14.94 -22.34 54.29
C LYS A 154 -14.50 -20.90 54.56
N ARG A 155 -15.42 -19.93 54.46
CA ARG A 155 -15.19 -18.50 54.68
C ARG A 155 -15.73 -18.00 56.02
N GLY A 156 -15.92 -18.91 56.99
CA GLY A 156 -16.34 -18.56 58.34
C GLY A 156 -17.82 -18.18 58.48
N ARG A 157 -18.65 -18.34 57.43
CA ARG A 157 -20.09 -18.07 57.49
C ARG A 157 -20.89 -19.37 57.64
N PRO A 158 -21.52 -19.64 58.80
CA PRO A 158 -22.23 -20.90 59.05
C PRO A 158 -23.58 -21.01 58.33
N GLN A 159 -24.11 -19.90 57.80
CA GLN A 159 -25.37 -19.86 57.04
C GLN A 159 -25.11 -19.26 55.66
N VAL A 160 -25.71 -19.88 54.63
CA VAL A 160 -25.73 -19.34 53.27
C VAL A 160 -26.72 -18.16 53.26
N PRO A 161 -26.30 -16.94 52.85
CA PRO A 161 -27.18 -15.77 52.83
C PRO A 161 -28.40 -16.01 51.94
N GLN A 162 -29.61 -15.74 52.43
CA GLN A 162 -30.84 -15.94 51.68
C GLN A 162 -31.79 -14.77 51.97
N GLY A 163 -32.29 -14.11 50.92
CA GLY A 163 -33.23 -12.98 51.08
C GLY A 163 -32.59 -11.60 51.27
N ASP A 164 -31.26 -11.53 51.48
CA ASP A 164 -30.52 -10.26 51.56
C ASP A 164 -30.45 -9.55 50.22
N VAL A 165 -30.36 -8.22 50.20
CA VAL A 165 -30.23 -7.46 48.94
C VAL A 165 -28.91 -7.84 48.24
N GLY A 166 -28.99 -8.25 46.98
CA GLY A 166 -27.82 -8.60 46.17
C GLY A 166 -28.11 -8.43 44.68
N SER A 167 -27.09 -8.47 43.83
CA SER A 167 -27.25 -8.34 42.38
C SER A 167 -26.70 -9.59 41.68
N HIS A 168 -27.43 -10.11 40.69
CA HIS A 168 -26.96 -11.18 39.81
C HIS A 168 -26.85 -10.64 38.37
N PRO A 169 -25.78 -10.96 37.60
CA PRO A 169 -25.58 -10.44 36.24
C PRO A 169 -26.78 -10.66 35.31
N GLY A 170 -27.44 -11.83 35.38
CA GLY A 170 -28.62 -12.13 34.57
C GLY A 170 -29.84 -11.22 34.81
N GLN A 171 -30.00 -10.69 36.03
CA GLN A 171 -31.08 -9.74 36.35
C GLN A 171 -30.70 -8.30 35.95
N LEU A 172 -29.42 -7.94 36.07
CA LEU A 172 -28.87 -6.68 35.54
C LEU A 172 -29.20 -6.54 34.05
N ARG A 173 -29.10 -7.67 33.33
CA ARG A 173 -29.77 -8.01 32.05
C ARG A 173 -31.00 -7.17 31.72
N ARG A 174 -31.98 -7.26 32.61
CA ARG A 174 -33.38 -6.89 32.39
C ARG A 174 -33.67 -5.41 32.64
N SER A 175 -32.65 -4.62 32.94
CA SER A 175 -32.79 -3.18 33.12
C SER A 175 -33.41 -2.53 31.87
N PRO A 176 -34.47 -1.71 32.01
CA PRO A 176 -35.19 -1.15 30.87
C PRO A 176 -34.36 -0.15 30.04
N VAL A 177 -33.25 0.33 30.60
CA VAL A 177 -32.34 1.28 29.93
C VAL A 177 -31.16 0.61 29.23
N LEU A 178 -30.95 -0.70 29.45
CA LEU A 178 -29.91 -1.45 28.75
C LEU A 178 -30.47 -2.01 27.43
N VAL A 179 -29.92 -1.53 26.31
CA VAL A 179 -30.36 -1.94 24.99
C VAL A 179 -29.24 -2.71 24.31
N LEU A 180 -29.53 -3.93 23.83
CA LEU A 180 -28.56 -4.74 23.09
C LEU A 180 -28.08 -3.97 21.87
N LYS A 181 -26.77 -3.71 21.84
CA LYS A 181 -26.08 -3.01 20.74
C LYS A 181 -25.45 -4.02 19.79
N MET A 182 -24.77 -5.02 20.34
CA MET A 182 -24.23 -6.13 19.55
C MET A 182 -24.01 -7.40 20.38
N ARG A 183 -24.09 -8.55 19.71
CA ARG A 183 -23.69 -9.86 20.24
C ARG A 183 -22.48 -10.39 19.48
N ILE A 184 -21.55 -11.03 20.16
CA ILE A 184 -20.36 -11.66 19.60
C ILE A 184 -20.38 -13.14 20.02
N LEU A 185 -20.09 -14.05 19.10
CA LEU A 185 -19.85 -15.47 19.37
C LEU A 185 -18.34 -15.71 19.16
N PRO A 186 -17.52 -15.66 20.22
CA PRO A 186 -16.07 -15.68 20.10
C PRO A 186 -15.52 -17.10 19.88
N THR A 187 -16.26 -18.12 20.30
CA THR A 187 -15.89 -19.52 20.09
C THR A 187 -15.90 -19.85 18.60
N LYS A 188 -14.81 -20.46 18.11
CA LYS A 188 -14.77 -21.02 16.76
C LYS A 188 -15.88 -22.05 16.60
N MET A 189 -16.55 -22.04 15.46
CA MET A 189 -17.56 -23.04 15.16
C MET A 189 -16.88 -24.38 14.90
N ASN A 190 -17.48 -25.46 15.39
CA ASN A 190 -17.06 -26.79 14.99
C ASN A 190 -17.54 -27.06 13.56
N LEU A 191 -16.61 -27.05 12.60
CA LEU A 191 -16.92 -27.26 11.18
C LEU A 191 -17.57 -28.62 10.89
N ASN A 192 -17.39 -29.63 11.77
CA ASN A 192 -18.05 -30.93 11.63
C ASN A 192 -19.56 -30.89 11.95
N THR A 193 -20.06 -29.77 12.47
CA THR A 193 -21.46 -29.58 12.87
C THR A 193 -22.12 -28.44 12.08
N LEU A 194 -21.57 -28.04 10.93
CA LEU A 194 -22.06 -26.90 10.13
C LEU A 194 -23.56 -27.00 9.81
N LYS A 195 -24.06 -28.19 9.47
CA LYS A 195 -25.50 -28.43 9.19
C LYS A 195 -26.39 -28.24 10.42
N GLU A 196 -25.88 -28.55 11.61
CA GLU A 196 -26.62 -28.47 12.88
C GLU A 196 -26.41 -27.13 13.61
N SER A 197 -25.58 -26.25 13.02
CA SER A 197 -25.21 -24.99 13.65
C SER A 197 -26.44 -24.07 13.79
N LYS A 198 -26.63 -23.52 15.00
CA LYS A 198 -27.59 -22.42 15.26
C LYS A 198 -27.11 -21.07 14.73
N LEU A 199 -26.26 -21.08 13.71
CA LEU A 199 -25.63 -19.90 13.15
C LEU A 199 -26.67 -18.84 12.78
N LEU A 200 -27.74 -19.26 12.11
CA LEU A 200 -28.80 -18.37 11.63
C LEU A 200 -29.63 -17.71 12.74
N GLU A 201 -29.71 -18.35 13.91
CA GLU A 201 -30.49 -17.86 15.04
C GLU A 201 -29.70 -16.83 15.88
N LEU A 202 -28.36 -16.95 15.89
CA LEU A 202 -27.51 -16.25 16.86
C LEU A 202 -26.74 -15.07 16.27
N SER A 203 -26.48 -15.06 14.96
CA SER A 203 -25.69 -14.01 14.30
C SER A 203 -25.98 -13.89 12.80
N SER A 204 -25.86 -12.67 12.28
CA SER A 204 -26.04 -12.37 10.86
C SER A 204 -24.77 -11.83 10.17
N HIS A 205 -23.74 -11.44 10.93
CA HIS A 205 -22.50 -10.85 10.43
C HIS A 205 -21.26 -11.68 10.81
N PHE A 206 -20.15 -11.43 10.15
CA PHE A 206 -18.83 -11.98 10.51
C PHE A 206 -17.81 -10.83 10.54
N VAL A 207 -17.31 -10.46 11.71
CA VAL A 207 -16.50 -9.24 11.88
C VAL A 207 -15.35 -9.52 12.84
N GLY A 208 -14.13 -9.11 12.47
CA GLY A 208 -12.97 -9.26 13.35
C GLY A 208 -12.72 -10.72 13.75
N GLY A 209 -12.97 -11.64 12.83
CA GLY A 209 -12.83 -13.08 13.08
C GLY A 209 -13.95 -13.70 13.90
N ASN A 210 -15.04 -13.00 14.22
CA ASN A 210 -16.11 -13.58 15.04
C ASN A 210 -17.47 -13.43 14.36
N HIS A 211 -18.37 -14.36 14.66
CA HIS A 211 -19.78 -14.20 14.33
C HIS A 211 -20.39 -13.10 15.21
N VAL A 212 -21.09 -12.17 14.58
CA VAL A 212 -21.61 -10.96 15.23
C VAL A 212 -23.07 -10.75 14.86
N GLU A 213 -23.88 -10.38 15.83
CA GLU A 213 -25.20 -9.81 15.59
C GLU A 213 -25.17 -8.31 15.88
N PHE A 214 -25.49 -7.51 14.88
CA PHE A 214 -25.70 -6.08 15.03
C PHE A 214 -27.18 -5.80 15.17
N VAL A 215 -27.64 -5.35 16.33
CA VAL A 215 -29.05 -4.99 16.50
C VAL A 215 -29.29 -3.63 15.84
N SER A 216 -30.30 -3.57 14.98
CA SER A 216 -30.73 -2.32 14.34
C SER A 216 -32.26 -2.28 14.23
N ASN A 217 -32.81 -1.13 13.85
CA ASN A 217 -34.25 -1.00 13.60
C ASN A 217 -34.68 -1.50 12.21
N ARG A 218 -33.74 -1.87 11.34
CA ARG A 218 -34.02 -2.32 9.97
C ARG A 218 -33.74 -3.81 9.86
N GLN A 219 -34.80 -4.59 9.66
CA GLN A 219 -34.75 -6.05 9.63
C GLN A 219 -35.18 -6.60 8.27
N PHE A 220 -34.75 -7.82 7.96
CA PHE A 220 -35.20 -8.57 6.79
C PHE A 220 -35.33 -10.06 7.08
N PRO A 221 -36.29 -10.75 6.43
CA PRO A 221 -36.41 -12.19 6.54
C PRO A 221 -35.39 -12.89 5.63
N VAL A 222 -34.70 -13.89 6.15
CA VAL A 222 -33.96 -14.87 5.34
C VAL A 222 -34.93 -15.99 5.01
N MET A 223 -35.21 -16.20 3.72
CA MET A 223 -36.21 -17.15 3.25
C MET A 223 -35.57 -18.42 2.68
N GLU A 224 -36.25 -19.54 2.82
CA GLU A 224 -35.91 -20.82 2.19
C GLU A 224 -36.71 -20.97 0.89
N PRO A 225 -36.10 -20.80 -0.30
CA PRO A 225 -36.86 -20.72 -1.56
C PRO A 225 -37.62 -21.99 -1.92
N ARG A 226 -37.09 -23.14 -1.46
CA ARG A 226 -37.69 -24.47 -1.62
C ARG A 226 -39.11 -24.57 -1.06
N CYS A 227 -39.39 -23.97 0.08
CA CYS A 227 -40.66 -24.18 0.80
C CYS A 227 -41.32 -22.86 1.24
N GLY A 228 -40.73 -21.71 0.93
CA GLY A 228 -41.23 -20.40 1.31
C GLY A 228 -41.18 -20.12 2.83
N ARG A 229 -40.47 -20.95 3.61
CA ARG A 229 -40.35 -20.78 5.06
C ARG A 229 -39.33 -19.69 5.39
N LYS A 230 -39.60 -18.91 6.44
CA LYS A 230 -38.61 -17.99 7.02
C LYS A 230 -37.62 -18.77 7.88
N LEU A 231 -36.34 -18.72 7.52
CA LEU A 231 -35.22 -19.33 8.26
C LEU A 231 -34.84 -18.49 9.48
N ALA A 232 -34.69 -17.19 9.29
CA ALA A 232 -34.28 -16.25 10.34
C ALA A 232 -34.79 -14.84 10.04
N THR A 233 -34.69 -13.95 11.03
CA THR A 233 -34.89 -12.50 10.86
C THR A 233 -33.58 -11.82 11.23
N TRP A 234 -32.95 -11.17 10.26
CA TRP A 234 -31.63 -10.55 10.40
C TRP A 234 -31.73 -9.04 10.27
N HIS A 235 -30.66 -8.35 10.67
CA HIS A 235 -30.59 -6.90 10.67
C HIS A 235 -29.70 -6.38 9.55
N TYR A 236 -30.07 -5.24 8.97
CA TYR A 236 -29.15 -4.49 8.12
C TYR A 236 -28.20 -3.66 8.98
N ALA A 237 -26.92 -3.68 8.63
CA ALA A 237 -25.93 -2.82 9.27
C ALA A 237 -26.22 -1.35 8.96
N ASN A 238 -26.14 -0.49 9.98
CA ASN A 238 -26.25 0.96 9.85
C ASN A 238 -24.87 1.61 9.61
N ALA A 239 -24.84 2.94 9.45
CA ALA A 239 -23.61 3.69 9.19
C ALA A 239 -22.51 3.48 10.26
N GLU A 240 -22.86 3.49 11.55
CA GLU A 240 -21.89 3.30 12.65
C GLU A 240 -21.27 1.89 12.60
N GLN A 241 -22.08 0.88 12.29
CA GLN A 241 -21.64 -0.51 12.18
C GLN A 241 -20.76 -0.71 10.95
N VAL A 242 -21.07 -0.06 9.82
CA VAL A 242 -20.20 -0.06 8.64
C VAL A 242 -18.84 0.58 8.96
N ASP A 243 -18.80 1.75 9.59
CA ASP A 243 -17.57 2.42 9.99
C ASP A 243 -16.70 1.54 10.90
N LEU A 244 -17.33 0.87 11.88
CA LEU A 244 -16.65 -0.09 12.75
C LEU A 244 -15.98 -1.23 11.97
N VAL A 245 -16.70 -1.82 11.01
CA VAL A 245 -16.19 -2.94 10.20
C VAL A 245 -15.07 -2.47 9.28
N VAL A 246 -15.21 -1.30 8.66
CA VAL A 246 -14.16 -0.74 7.79
C VAL A 246 -12.88 -0.45 8.57
N LYS A 247 -12.99 0.16 9.75
CA LYS A 247 -11.84 0.38 10.64
C LYS A 247 -11.18 -0.93 11.07
N THR A 248 -11.97 -1.95 11.34
CA THR A 248 -11.48 -3.30 11.65
C THR A 248 -10.68 -3.87 10.48
N ALA A 249 -11.22 -3.81 9.27
CA ALA A 249 -10.55 -4.29 8.05
C ALA A 249 -9.25 -3.52 7.77
N LYS A 250 -9.29 -2.18 7.83
CA LYS A 250 -8.11 -1.31 7.64
C LYS A 250 -6.97 -1.65 8.59
N ASN A 251 -7.27 -1.90 9.86
CA ASN A 251 -6.25 -2.22 10.85
C ASN A 251 -5.64 -3.61 10.58
N ALA A 252 -6.47 -4.61 10.28
CA ALA A 252 -6.02 -5.96 9.95
C ALA A 252 -5.23 -6.03 8.64
N GLN A 253 -5.60 -5.20 7.66
CA GLN A 253 -4.97 -5.14 6.34
C GLN A 253 -3.48 -4.83 6.42
N LYS A 254 -3.05 -3.98 7.35
CA LYS A 254 -1.63 -3.62 7.53
C LYS A 254 -0.79 -4.85 7.85
N THR A 255 -1.27 -5.69 8.77
CA THR A 255 -0.62 -6.94 9.16
C THR A 255 -0.61 -7.92 7.98
N TRP A 256 -1.74 -8.06 7.27
CA TRP A 256 -1.84 -8.98 6.14
C TRP A 256 -1.02 -8.58 4.92
N ALA A 257 -0.89 -7.28 4.64
CA ALA A 257 0.01 -6.79 3.60
C ALA A 257 1.50 -6.95 3.98
N GLY A 258 1.80 -6.97 5.28
CA GLY A 258 3.14 -7.21 5.81
C GLY A 258 3.58 -8.67 5.82
N SER A 259 2.65 -9.62 5.64
CA SER A 259 3.00 -11.05 5.56
C SER A 259 3.77 -11.37 4.28
N THR A 260 4.53 -12.45 4.32
CA THR A 260 5.21 -13.02 3.17
C THR A 260 4.23 -13.73 2.25
N TRP A 261 4.63 -13.94 0.99
CA TRP A 261 3.84 -14.73 0.03
C TRP A 261 3.58 -16.16 0.52
N MET A 262 4.54 -16.76 1.23
CA MET A 262 4.42 -18.13 1.74
C MET A 262 3.36 -18.25 2.84
N GLU A 263 3.31 -17.27 3.76
CA GLU A 263 2.27 -17.22 4.80
C GLU A 263 0.87 -17.04 4.16
N ARG A 264 0.76 -16.20 3.12
CA ARG A 264 -0.51 -16.07 2.39
C ARG A 264 -0.91 -17.34 1.66
N ASN A 265 0.04 -18.00 0.99
CA ASN A 265 -0.18 -19.28 0.31
C ASN A 265 -0.75 -20.32 1.28
N GLU A 266 -0.14 -20.48 2.45
CA GLU A 266 -0.54 -21.49 3.44
C GLU A 266 -2.02 -21.35 3.84
N VAL A 267 -2.45 -20.11 4.12
CA VAL A 267 -3.85 -19.82 4.45
C VAL A 267 -4.79 -20.14 3.29
N LEU A 268 -4.46 -19.72 2.06
CA LEU A 268 -5.31 -19.95 0.88
C LEU A 268 -5.41 -21.45 0.54
N LYS A 269 -4.30 -22.18 0.62
CA LYS A 269 -4.26 -23.62 0.39
C LYS A 269 -5.07 -24.37 1.43
N LYS A 270 -4.89 -24.05 2.72
CA LYS A 270 -5.67 -24.67 3.81
C LYS A 270 -7.16 -24.33 3.71
N THR A 271 -7.51 -23.15 3.21
CA THR A 271 -8.90 -22.78 2.90
C THR A 271 -9.49 -23.71 1.84
N ALA A 272 -8.77 -23.98 0.75
CA ALA A 272 -9.20 -24.91 -0.29
C ALA A 272 -9.39 -26.34 0.27
N GLU A 273 -8.48 -26.81 1.12
CA GLU A 273 -8.58 -28.11 1.79
C GLU A 273 -9.84 -28.21 2.68
N LEU A 274 -10.12 -27.17 3.48
CA LEU A 274 -11.30 -27.12 4.35
C LEU A 274 -12.61 -27.04 3.56
N LEU A 275 -12.67 -26.23 2.50
CA LEU A 275 -13.82 -26.17 1.59
C LEU A 275 -14.12 -27.55 0.98
N LYS A 276 -13.07 -28.27 0.56
CA LYS A 276 -13.19 -29.61 0.00
C LYS A 276 -13.70 -30.62 1.05
N THR A 277 -13.14 -30.59 2.25
CA THR A 277 -13.54 -31.49 3.35
C THR A 277 -15.00 -31.29 3.76
N HIS A 278 -15.48 -30.05 3.79
CA HIS A 278 -16.83 -29.70 4.23
C HIS A 278 -17.81 -29.44 3.07
N CYS A 279 -17.49 -29.90 1.86
CA CYS A 279 -18.23 -29.58 0.63
C CYS A 279 -19.74 -29.90 0.75
N ASP A 280 -20.09 -31.08 1.26
CA ASP A 280 -21.48 -31.50 1.38
C ASP A 280 -22.30 -30.66 2.38
N ASP A 281 -21.68 -30.12 3.42
CA ASP A 281 -22.34 -29.27 4.41
C ASP A 281 -22.55 -27.85 3.89
N ILE A 282 -21.56 -27.33 3.18
CA ILE A 282 -21.62 -26.01 2.55
C ILE A 282 -22.65 -26.04 1.41
N ALA A 283 -22.63 -27.06 0.57
CA ALA A 283 -23.57 -27.24 -0.52
C ALA A 283 -25.02 -27.37 -0.02
N TYR A 284 -25.23 -28.00 1.13
CA TYR A 284 -26.53 -28.03 1.79
C TYR A 284 -27.05 -26.61 2.10
N TRP A 285 -26.22 -25.74 2.68
CA TRP A 285 -26.59 -24.36 2.99
C TRP A 285 -26.76 -23.49 1.74
N GLU A 286 -25.93 -23.69 0.72
CA GLU A 286 -26.07 -23.01 -0.56
C GLU A 286 -27.41 -23.38 -1.21
N CYS A 287 -27.73 -24.67 -1.26
CA CYS A 287 -29.01 -25.18 -1.74
C CYS A 287 -30.21 -24.62 -0.94
N LEU A 288 -30.13 -24.66 0.40
CA LEU A 288 -31.19 -24.18 1.28
C LEU A 288 -31.50 -22.69 1.11
N SER A 289 -30.46 -21.88 0.93
CA SER A 289 -30.58 -20.42 0.82
C SER A 289 -30.82 -19.90 -0.59
N ASN A 290 -30.46 -20.68 -1.63
CA ASN A 290 -30.57 -20.25 -3.03
C ASN A 290 -31.67 -20.98 -3.82
N GLY A 291 -31.98 -22.23 -3.49
CA GLY A 291 -32.96 -23.06 -4.19
C GLY A 291 -32.42 -23.88 -5.36
N LYS A 292 -31.13 -23.77 -5.71
CA LYS A 292 -30.48 -24.62 -6.74
C LYS A 292 -30.33 -26.08 -6.31
N PRO A 293 -30.27 -27.04 -7.25
CA PRO A 293 -30.07 -28.45 -6.92
C PRO A 293 -28.75 -28.69 -6.19
N ILE A 294 -28.74 -29.68 -5.29
CA ILE A 294 -27.59 -30.00 -4.45
C ILE A 294 -26.35 -30.40 -5.27
N SER A 295 -26.54 -31.03 -6.42
CA SER A 295 -25.45 -31.37 -7.35
C SER A 295 -24.75 -30.13 -7.91
N GLU A 296 -25.51 -29.10 -8.27
CA GLU A 296 -24.98 -27.80 -8.71
C GLU A 296 -24.31 -27.06 -7.55
N ALA A 297 -24.93 -27.05 -6.36
CA ALA A 297 -24.33 -26.45 -5.17
C ALA A 297 -22.98 -27.08 -4.79
N LYS A 298 -22.82 -28.40 -4.95
CA LYS A 298 -21.51 -29.06 -4.76
C LYS A 298 -20.50 -28.60 -5.81
N ALA A 299 -20.92 -28.45 -7.07
CA ALA A 299 -20.05 -27.93 -8.12
C ALA A 299 -19.57 -26.49 -7.81
N ASP A 300 -20.44 -25.64 -7.27
CA ASP A 300 -20.08 -24.28 -6.83
C ASP A 300 -18.98 -24.30 -5.76
N VAL A 301 -19.11 -25.17 -4.75
CA VAL A 301 -18.12 -25.28 -3.68
C VAL A 301 -16.80 -25.82 -4.21
N LEU A 302 -16.83 -26.81 -5.11
CA LEU A 302 -15.61 -27.33 -5.75
C LEU A 302 -14.94 -26.28 -6.65
N SER A 303 -15.71 -25.43 -7.34
CA SER A 303 -15.18 -24.28 -8.07
C SER A 303 -14.47 -23.29 -7.11
N CYS A 304 -14.97 -23.12 -5.89
CA CYS A 304 -14.30 -22.32 -4.86
C CYS A 304 -12.97 -22.95 -4.42
N VAL A 305 -12.92 -24.28 -4.26
CA VAL A 305 -11.68 -25.03 -3.97
C VAL A 305 -10.62 -24.75 -5.04
N ASP A 306 -11.00 -24.87 -6.32
CA ASP A 306 -10.09 -24.62 -7.44
C ASP A 306 -9.61 -23.16 -7.47
N THR A 307 -10.50 -22.21 -7.15
CA THR A 307 -10.17 -20.78 -7.10
C THR A 307 -9.13 -20.47 -6.02
N PHE A 308 -9.32 -20.98 -4.80
CA PHE A 308 -8.33 -20.79 -3.73
C PHE A 308 -7.00 -21.50 -4.02
N ASN A 309 -7.05 -22.71 -4.60
CA ASN A 309 -5.85 -23.41 -5.04
C ASN A 309 -5.06 -22.60 -6.07
N PHE A 310 -5.74 -22.07 -7.10
CA PHE A 310 -5.10 -21.25 -8.12
C PHE A 310 -4.42 -20.01 -7.52
N TYR A 311 -5.14 -19.21 -6.73
CA TYR A 311 -4.58 -17.99 -6.14
C TYR A 311 -3.56 -18.25 -5.04
N SER A 312 -3.49 -19.44 -4.45
CA SER A 312 -2.38 -19.82 -3.57
C SER A 312 -1.03 -19.84 -4.31
N GLY A 313 -1.03 -20.18 -5.62
CA GLY A 313 0.17 -20.32 -6.45
C GLY A 313 0.60 -19.07 -7.24
N ILE A 314 -0.08 -17.95 -7.08
CA ILE A 314 -0.02 -16.79 -7.98
C ILE A 314 1.17 -15.84 -7.74
N ALA A 315 2.06 -16.16 -6.79
CA ALA A 315 3.11 -15.24 -6.33
C ALA A 315 4.04 -14.75 -7.45
N HIS A 316 4.28 -15.59 -8.46
CA HIS A 316 5.15 -15.27 -9.60
C HIS A 316 4.57 -14.19 -10.51
N ASP A 317 3.24 -14.06 -10.60
CA ASP A 317 2.56 -13.00 -11.36
C ASP A 317 2.51 -11.65 -10.60
N LEU A 318 2.84 -11.66 -9.31
CA LEU A 318 2.84 -10.48 -8.45
C LEU A 318 4.21 -9.79 -8.35
N LEU A 319 5.18 -10.27 -9.14
CA LEU A 319 6.50 -9.66 -9.27
C LEU A 319 6.44 -8.29 -9.97
N GLY A 320 7.40 -7.44 -9.63
CA GLY A 320 7.66 -6.20 -10.35
C GLY A 320 8.67 -6.39 -11.48
N HIS A 321 8.95 -5.32 -12.20
CA HIS A 321 9.91 -5.31 -13.31
C HIS A 321 11.12 -4.44 -12.98
N HIS A 322 12.32 -4.89 -13.36
CA HIS A 322 13.52 -4.06 -13.38
C HIS A 322 13.69 -3.43 -14.77
N ILE A 323 13.95 -2.13 -14.82
CA ILE A 323 13.96 -1.31 -16.03
C ILE A 323 15.30 -0.54 -16.07
N PRO A 324 16.29 -0.97 -16.87
CA PRO A 324 17.52 -0.22 -17.02
C PRO A 324 17.26 1.08 -17.82
N LEU A 325 17.85 2.20 -17.38
CA LEU A 325 17.73 3.49 -18.07
C LEU A 325 19.08 3.93 -18.65
N ASP A 326 20.14 3.93 -17.84
CA ASP A 326 21.53 4.21 -18.23
C ASP A 326 22.54 3.46 -17.30
N PRO A 327 23.87 3.62 -17.45
CA PRO A 327 24.86 2.88 -16.63
C PRO A 327 24.78 3.11 -15.10
N THR A 328 24.22 4.24 -14.67
CA THR A 328 24.12 4.65 -13.26
C THR A 328 22.67 4.83 -12.80
N CYS A 329 21.70 4.73 -13.70
CA CYS A 329 20.29 4.92 -13.41
C CYS A 329 19.45 3.72 -13.86
N TYR A 330 18.62 3.23 -12.94
CA TYR A 330 17.63 2.20 -13.22
C TYR A 330 16.33 2.51 -12.49
N ALA A 331 15.24 1.94 -12.96
CA ALA A 331 13.97 1.93 -12.25
C ALA A 331 13.55 0.49 -11.94
N TYR A 332 12.74 0.31 -10.92
CA TYR A 332 12.02 -0.93 -10.70
C TYR A 332 10.58 -0.66 -10.29
N THR A 333 9.68 -1.59 -10.59
CA THR A 333 8.28 -1.53 -10.15
C THR A 333 8.02 -2.50 -9.00
N ARG A 334 6.98 -2.21 -8.20
CA ARG A 334 6.43 -3.11 -7.19
C ARG A 334 4.91 -3.11 -7.31
N ARG A 335 4.28 -4.29 -7.25
CA ARG A 335 2.84 -4.43 -7.05
C ARG A 335 2.52 -4.33 -5.56
N LEU A 336 1.72 -3.36 -5.19
CA LEU A 336 1.26 -3.15 -3.82
C LEU A 336 -0.24 -3.51 -3.74
N PRO A 337 -0.74 -4.02 -2.60
CA PRO A 337 -2.18 -4.14 -2.39
C PRO A 337 -2.87 -2.78 -2.56
N ILE A 338 -4.12 -2.82 -2.99
CA ILE A 338 -4.98 -1.63 -3.08
C ILE A 338 -5.48 -1.20 -1.69
N GLY A 339 -5.65 -2.11 -0.73
CA GLY A 339 -6.02 -1.78 0.65
C GLY A 339 -7.29 -2.51 1.13
N VAL A 340 -8.33 -1.76 1.48
CA VAL A 340 -9.63 -2.31 1.92
C VAL A 340 -10.59 -2.36 0.74
N VAL A 341 -11.03 -3.57 0.39
CA VAL A 341 -11.96 -3.81 -0.72
C VAL A 341 -13.37 -4.00 -0.21
N ALA A 342 -14.31 -3.20 -0.72
CA ALA A 342 -15.73 -3.47 -0.57
C ALA A 342 -16.21 -4.38 -1.70
N ALA A 343 -16.60 -5.61 -1.37
CA ALA A 343 -17.06 -6.59 -2.33
C ALA A 343 -18.56 -6.83 -2.15
N ILE A 344 -19.36 -6.58 -3.18
CA ILE A 344 -20.82 -6.68 -3.13
C ILE A 344 -21.25 -7.81 -4.07
N GLY A 345 -21.90 -8.82 -3.50
CA GLY A 345 -22.26 -10.05 -4.19
C GLY A 345 -23.70 -10.11 -4.68
N ALA A 346 -23.93 -10.95 -5.68
CA ALA A 346 -25.25 -11.33 -6.17
C ALA A 346 -25.79 -12.56 -5.40
N TRP A 347 -27.04 -12.93 -5.66
CA TRP A 347 -27.72 -14.02 -4.97
C TRP A 347 -27.69 -15.37 -5.69
N ASN A 348 -27.32 -15.41 -6.96
CA ASN A 348 -27.44 -16.60 -7.80
C ASN A 348 -26.31 -17.62 -7.60
N TYR A 349 -25.08 -17.15 -7.35
CA TYR A 349 -23.95 -17.98 -6.93
C TYR A 349 -23.27 -17.37 -5.69
N PRO A 350 -23.93 -17.41 -4.51
CA PRO A 350 -23.48 -16.70 -3.31
C PRO A 350 -22.04 -17.03 -2.90
N ILE A 351 -21.70 -18.30 -2.71
CA ILE A 351 -20.36 -18.67 -2.23
C ILE A 351 -19.30 -18.49 -3.32
N GLN A 352 -19.65 -18.75 -4.58
CA GLN A 352 -18.72 -18.61 -5.71
C GLN A 352 -18.36 -17.14 -5.92
N THR A 353 -19.34 -16.23 -6.01
CA THR A 353 -19.07 -14.80 -6.19
C THR A 353 -18.34 -14.22 -4.98
N CYS A 354 -18.58 -14.73 -3.77
CA CYS A 354 -17.77 -14.39 -2.60
C CYS A 354 -16.31 -14.81 -2.78
N THR A 355 -16.09 -16.04 -3.23
CA THR A 355 -14.76 -16.61 -3.42
C THR A 355 -13.97 -15.93 -4.54
N TRP A 356 -14.58 -15.68 -5.69
CA TRP A 356 -13.94 -15.01 -6.83
C TRP A 356 -13.45 -13.59 -6.50
N LYS A 357 -14.13 -12.92 -5.56
CA LYS A 357 -13.68 -11.61 -5.05
C LYS A 357 -12.65 -11.73 -3.93
N THR A 358 -12.78 -12.76 -3.09
CA THR A 358 -11.99 -12.90 -1.86
C THR A 358 -10.61 -13.50 -2.12
N ALA A 359 -10.53 -14.61 -2.84
CA ALA A 359 -9.28 -15.32 -3.08
C ALA A 359 -8.19 -14.42 -3.72
N PRO A 360 -8.44 -13.68 -4.82
CA PRO A 360 -7.43 -12.78 -5.38
C PRO A 360 -7.15 -11.57 -4.47
N ALA A 361 -8.15 -11.04 -3.76
CA ALA A 361 -7.94 -9.95 -2.82
C ALA A 361 -6.94 -10.33 -1.72
N LEU A 362 -7.17 -11.50 -1.11
CA LEU A 362 -6.32 -12.04 -0.05
C LEU A 362 -4.94 -12.37 -0.59
N ALA A 363 -4.83 -13.01 -1.76
CA ALA A 363 -3.54 -13.30 -2.39
C ALA A 363 -2.71 -12.02 -2.56
N CYS A 364 -3.31 -10.94 -3.05
CA CYS A 364 -2.65 -9.64 -3.24
C CYS A 364 -2.34 -8.87 -1.94
N GLY A 365 -2.74 -9.36 -0.76
CA GLY A 365 -2.50 -8.68 0.53
C GLY A 365 -3.55 -7.63 0.92
N ASN A 366 -4.75 -7.69 0.34
CA ASN A 366 -5.86 -6.81 0.69
C ASN A 366 -6.68 -7.36 1.86
N SER A 367 -7.40 -6.48 2.54
CA SER A 367 -8.55 -6.89 3.37
C SER A 367 -9.83 -6.71 2.57
N ILE A 368 -10.87 -7.44 2.93
CA ILE A 368 -12.13 -7.45 2.19
C ILE A 368 -13.33 -7.41 3.16
N ILE A 369 -14.32 -6.63 2.76
CA ILE A 369 -15.63 -6.55 3.41
C ILE A 369 -16.64 -7.00 2.36
N TYR A 370 -17.18 -8.20 2.55
CA TYR A 370 -18.16 -8.78 1.65
C TYR A 370 -19.59 -8.47 2.12
N LYS A 371 -20.39 -7.88 1.24
CA LYS A 371 -21.83 -7.66 1.45
C LYS A 371 -22.62 -8.59 0.54
N PRO A 372 -23.12 -9.74 1.02
CA PRO A 372 -23.94 -10.63 0.22
C PRO A 372 -25.29 -9.99 -0.14
N SER A 373 -26.00 -10.62 -1.06
CA SER A 373 -27.42 -10.34 -1.27
C SER A 373 -28.25 -10.80 -0.07
N PRO A 374 -29.23 -10.00 0.40
CA PRO A 374 -30.15 -10.41 1.46
C PRO A 374 -30.97 -11.67 1.14
N LEU A 375 -31.09 -12.04 -0.14
CA LEU A 375 -31.83 -13.23 -0.57
C LEU A 375 -31.12 -14.54 -0.28
N SER A 376 -29.80 -14.54 -0.18
CA SER A 376 -28.99 -15.76 0.00
C SER A 376 -27.68 -15.47 0.75
N PRO A 377 -27.76 -15.06 2.03
CA PRO A 377 -26.63 -14.43 2.71
C PRO A 377 -25.74 -15.38 3.54
N VAL A 378 -26.11 -16.67 3.62
CA VAL A 378 -25.62 -17.60 4.64
C VAL A 378 -24.19 -18.08 4.40
N THR A 379 -23.88 -18.53 3.19
CA THR A 379 -22.60 -19.21 2.90
C THR A 379 -21.39 -18.29 2.93
N ALA A 380 -21.58 -16.97 2.80
CA ALA A 380 -20.52 -15.99 3.06
C ALA A 380 -20.04 -16.02 4.53
N LEU A 381 -20.94 -16.23 5.50
CA LEU A 381 -20.58 -16.36 6.91
C LEU A 381 -19.79 -17.65 7.15
N ILE A 382 -20.18 -18.74 6.50
CA ILE A 382 -19.48 -20.02 6.56
C ILE A 382 -18.05 -19.89 5.99
N LEU A 383 -17.87 -19.17 4.87
CA LEU A 383 -16.55 -18.89 4.33
C LEU A 383 -15.67 -18.12 5.32
N GLY A 384 -16.25 -17.17 6.07
CA GLY A 384 -15.54 -16.44 7.13
C GLY A 384 -14.96 -17.37 8.20
N GLU A 385 -15.76 -18.34 8.66
CA GLU A 385 -15.32 -19.33 9.65
C GLU A 385 -14.26 -20.29 9.09
N ILE A 386 -14.38 -20.67 7.81
CA ILE A 386 -13.39 -21.49 7.13
C ILE A 386 -12.05 -20.74 7.03
N LEU A 387 -12.07 -19.47 6.62
CA LEU A 387 -10.88 -18.62 6.53
C LEU A 387 -10.22 -18.42 7.91
N LYS A 388 -11.01 -18.18 8.96
CA LYS A 388 -10.52 -18.10 10.35
C LYS A 388 -9.85 -19.42 10.77
N THR A 389 -10.47 -20.55 10.44
CA THR A 389 -9.94 -21.89 10.75
C THR A 389 -8.66 -22.18 9.95
N ALA A 390 -8.56 -21.66 8.72
CA ALA A 390 -7.36 -21.73 7.91
C ALA A 390 -6.21 -20.87 8.45
N GLY A 391 -6.47 -19.95 9.39
CA GLY A 391 -5.46 -19.10 10.01
C GLY A 391 -5.39 -17.68 9.43
N LEU A 392 -6.41 -17.25 8.67
CA LEU A 392 -6.51 -15.87 8.23
C LEU A 392 -6.57 -14.94 9.45
N PRO A 393 -5.77 -13.85 9.51
CA PRO A 393 -5.82 -12.93 10.65
C PRO A 393 -7.20 -12.29 10.82
N ASP A 394 -7.60 -12.12 12.07
CA ASP A 394 -8.88 -11.53 12.45
C ASP A 394 -9.08 -10.15 11.79
N GLY A 395 -10.23 -9.98 11.15
CA GLY A 395 -10.59 -8.72 10.49
C GLY A 395 -10.08 -8.56 9.06
N VAL A 396 -9.26 -9.48 8.52
CA VAL A 396 -8.86 -9.40 7.11
C VAL A 396 -10.04 -9.71 6.17
N PHE A 397 -10.89 -10.67 6.54
CA PHE A 397 -12.17 -10.95 5.88
C PHE A 397 -13.31 -10.62 6.84
N ASN A 398 -14.29 -9.84 6.36
CA ASN A 398 -15.50 -9.51 7.11
C ASN A 398 -16.72 -9.65 6.20
N VAL A 399 -17.86 -9.98 6.79
CA VAL A 399 -19.16 -10.07 6.13
C VAL A 399 -20.14 -9.14 6.83
N ILE A 400 -20.78 -8.26 6.05
CA ILE A 400 -21.84 -7.39 6.54
C ILE A 400 -23.15 -7.60 5.79
N GLN A 401 -24.24 -7.77 6.52
CA GLN A 401 -25.59 -7.76 5.94
C GLN A 401 -26.06 -6.34 5.72
N GLY A 402 -26.69 -6.11 4.57
CA GLY A 402 -27.05 -4.77 4.17
C GLY A 402 -27.88 -4.69 2.91
N ASP A 403 -28.69 -3.65 2.84
CA ASP A 403 -29.43 -3.22 1.67
C ASP A 403 -28.64 -2.16 0.87
N ALA A 404 -29.34 -1.40 0.03
CA ALA A 404 -28.74 -0.32 -0.74
C ALA A 404 -28.16 0.80 0.16
N GLU A 405 -28.81 1.11 1.28
CA GLU A 405 -28.33 2.13 2.22
C GLU A 405 -27.02 1.69 2.90
N THR A 406 -26.95 0.44 3.37
CA THR A 406 -25.69 -0.12 3.91
C THR A 406 -24.57 -0.12 2.87
N ALA A 407 -24.89 -0.51 1.62
CA ALA A 407 -23.93 -0.50 0.53
C ALA A 407 -23.42 0.93 0.23
N GLN A 408 -24.31 1.94 0.27
CA GLN A 408 -23.93 3.33 0.08
C GLN A 408 -22.97 3.82 1.17
N HIS A 409 -23.25 3.50 2.44
CA HIS A 409 -22.32 3.81 3.53
C HIS A 409 -20.95 3.17 3.33
N LEU A 410 -20.92 1.91 2.87
CA LEU A 410 -19.67 1.19 2.60
C LEU A 410 -18.90 1.83 1.43
N ILE A 411 -19.58 2.12 0.33
CA ILE A 411 -18.98 2.71 -0.87
C ILE A 411 -18.47 4.13 -0.59
N HIS A 412 -19.17 4.93 0.22
CA HIS A 412 -18.76 6.30 0.54
C HIS A 412 -17.69 6.40 1.63
N HIS A 413 -17.35 5.32 2.31
CA HIS A 413 -16.35 5.34 3.36
C HIS A 413 -14.96 5.67 2.80
N ASP A 414 -14.21 6.55 3.48
CA ASP A 414 -12.91 7.05 2.98
C ASP A 414 -11.81 5.99 2.96
N ASP A 415 -11.87 5.06 3.93
CA ASP A 415 -10.91 3.98 4.05
C ASP A 415 -11.15 2.79 3.09
N VAL A 416 -12.26 2.76 2.36
CA VAL A 416 -12.47 1.78 1.28
C VAL A 416 -11.74 2.28 0.04
N THR A 417 -10.85 1.47 -0.52
CA THR A 417 -9.98 1.88 -1.64
C THR A 417 -10.40 1.27 -2.98
N LYS A 418 -11.29 0.27 -2.99
CA LYS A 418 -11.85 -0.36 -4.18
C LYS A 418 -13.25 -0.90 -3.92
N VAL A 419 -14.09 -0.90 -4.97
CA VAL A 419 -15.37 -1.62 -4.96
C VAL A 419 -15.36 -2.72 -6.04
N SER A 420 -15.84 -3.92 -5.71
CA SER A 420 -16.11 -4.98 -6.69
C SER A 420 -17.57 -5.38 -6.58
N PHE A 421 -18.32 -5.30 -7.68
CA PHE A 421 -19.77 -5.50 -7.68
C PHE A 421 -20.18 -6.50 -8.76
N THR A 422 -21.04 -7.44 -8.37
CA THR A 422 -21.77 -8.32 -9.29
C THR A 422 -23.26 -8.11 -9.07
N GLY A 423 -24.01 -7.82 -10.13
CA GLY A 423 -25.46 -7.57 -10.04
C GLY A 423 -26.04 -6.98 -11.31
N SER A 424 -27.00 -6.06 -11.19
CA SER A 424 -27.70 -5.49 -12.35
C SER A 424 -27.06 -4.20 -12.86
N ILE A 425 -27.18 -3.96 -14.18
CA ILE A 425 -26.68 -2.73 -14.85
C ILE A 425 -27.12 -1.44 -14.13
N PRO A 426 -28.41 -1.22 -13.80
CA PRO A 426 -28.83 0.04 -13.16
C PRO A 426 -28.18 0.25 -11.79
N THR A 427 -27.90 -0.83 -11.05
CA THR A 427 -27.21 -0.75 -9.76
C THR A 427 -25.71 -0.51 -9.95
N GLY A 428 -25.09 -1.19 -10.91
CA GLY A 428 -23.68 -0.97 -11.28
C GLY A 428 -23.38 0.48 -11.64
N LYS A 429 -24.26 1.11 -12.44
CA LYS A 429 -24.15 2.55 -12.77
C LYS A 429 -24.20 3.44 -11.54
N LYS A 430 -25.11 3.17 -10.59
CA LYS A 430 -25.21 3.93 -9.33
C LYS A 430 -23.96 3.76 -8.46
N ILE A 431 -23.43 2.53 -8.35
CA ILE A 431 -22.22 2.25 -7.58
C ILE A 431 -21.01 2.93 -8.21
N MET A 432 -20.88 2.88 -9.54
CA MET A 432 -19.79 3.54 -10.26
C MET A 432 -19.82 5.06 -10.04
N ALA A 433 -20.99 5.69 -10.12
CA ALA A 433 -21.15 7.11 -9.82
C ALA A 433 -20.74 7.43 -8.38
N ALA A 434 -21.25 6.67 -7.40
CA ALA A 434 -20.92 6.83 -5.98
C ALA A 434 -19.41 6.66 -5.69
N CYS A 435 -18.72 5.80 -6.44
CA CYS A 435 -17.27 5.58 -6.35
C CYS A 435 -16.42 6.73 -6.88
N ALA A 436 -17.03 7.77 -7.46
CA ALA A 436 -16.36 9.00 -7.91
C ALA A 436 -16.85 10.26 -7.17
N GLU A 437 -17.96 10.18 -6.42
CA GLU A 437 -18.57 11.34 -5.74
C GLU A 437 -17.69 11.94 -4.64
N ARG A 438 -17.07 11.10 -3.80
CA ARG A 438 -16.24 11.55 -2.66
C ARG A 438 -14.74 11.33 -2.86
N ASN A 439 -14.38 10.14 -3.34
CA ASN A 439 -13.01 9.71 -3.61
C ASN A 439 -12.98 9.02 -4.97
N ILE A 440 -11.82 8.88 -5.60
CA ILE A 440 -11.67 8.10 -6.83
C ILE A 440 -11.36 6.65 -6.44
N LYS A 441 -12.38 5.79 -6.44
CA LYS A 441 -12.25 4.37 -6.12
C LYS A 441 -12.33 3.54 -7.41
N PRO A 442 -11.28 2.77 -7.78
CA PRO A 442 -11.37 1.81 -8.87
C PRO A 442 -12.49 0.81 -8.61
N VAL A 443 -13.21 0.43 -9.67
CA VAL A 443 -14.28 -0.56 -9.59
C VAL A 443 -14.07 -1.74 -10.54
N THR A 444 -14.62 -2.89 -10.16
CA THR A 444 -14.81 -4.06 -11.04
C THR A 444 -16.30 -4.35 -11.09
N MET A 445 -16.85 -4.53 -12.30
CA MET A 445 -18.29 -4.61 -12.53
C MET A 445 -18.63 -5.84 -13.37
N GLU A 446 -19.53 -6.68 -12.88
CA GLU A 446 -20.12 -7.82 -13.59
C GLU A 446 -21.65 -7.69 -13.58
N LEU A 447 -22.25 -7.34 -14.72
CA LEU A 447 -23.59 -6.71 -14.76
C LEU A 447 -24.68 -7.48 -15.52
N GLY A 448 -24.48 -8.76 -15.81
CA GLY A 448 -25.44 -9.58 -16.56
C GLY A 448 -25.31 -9.43 -18.07
N GLY A 449 -26.18 -10.10 -18.83
CA GLY A 449 -26.07 -10.14 -20.27
C GLY A 449 -27.34 -10.58 -21.02
N LYS A 450 -27.33 -10.34 -22.33
CA LYS A 450 -28.30 -10.87 -23.28
C LYS A 450 -27.60 -11.74 -24.33
N SER A 451 -26.85 -12.72 -23.82
CA SER A 451 -25.95 -13.58 -24.61
C SER A 451 -26.70 -14.38 -25.68
N ALA A 452 -25.96 -14.77 -26.72
CA ALA A 452 -26.46 -15.60 -27.82
C ALA A 452 -25.68 -16.91 -27.96
N LEU A 453 -26.36 -17.98 -28.39
CA LEU A 453 -25.77 -19.25 -28.77
C LEU A 453 -26.16 -19.54 -30.22
N ILE A 454 -25.18 -19.67 -31.11
CA ILE A 454 -25.39 -19.88 -32.55
C ILE A 454 -25.19 -21.35 -32.89
N VAL A 455 -26.21 -22.03 -33.38
CA VAL A 455 -26.15 -23.42 -33.85
C VAL A 455 -26.18 -23.44 -35.38
N PHE A 456 -25.01 -23.64 -35.99
CA PHE A 456 -24.85 -23.65 -37.45
C PHE A 456 -25.38 -24.94 -38.10
N GLU A 457 -25.54 -24.91 -39.43
CA GLU A 457 -26.03 -26.06 -40.21
C GLU A 457 -25.16 -27.31 -40.04
N ASP A 458 -23.85 -27.13 -39.96
CA ASP A 458 -22.88 -28.22 -39.82
C ASP A 458 -22.70 -28.68 -38.36
N ALA A 459 -23.42 -28.07 -37.41
CA ALA A 459 -23.34 -28.41 -36.00
C ALA A 459 -23.74 -29.87 -35.76
N ASP A 460 -23.11 -30.48 -34.75
CA ASP A 460 -23.69 -31.66 -34.14
C ASP A 460 -24.94 -31.25 -33.34
N VAL A 461 -26.13 -31.67 -33.81
CA VAL A 461 -27.41 -31.22 -33.25
C VAL A 461 -27.54 -31.60 -31.77
N ASP A 462 -27.06 -32.79 -31.37
CA ASP A 462 -27.12 -33.24 -29.98
C ASP A 462 -26.23 -32.37 -29.07
N SER A 463 -25.02 -32.03 -29.52
CA SER A 463 -24.14 -31.07 -28.85
C SER A 463 -24.78 -29.67 -28.77
N GLY A 464 -25.43 -29.23 -29.84
CA GLY A 464 -26.18 -27.98 -29.86
C GLY A 464 -27.29 -27.94 -28.82
N VAL A 465 -28.09 -29.01 -28.72
CA VAL A 465 -29.17 -29.12 -27.73
C VAL A 465 -28.59 -29.12 -26.31
N ALA A 466 -27.51 -29.86 -26.06
CA ALA A 466 -26.84 -29.87 -24.76
C ALA A 466 -26.35 -28.46 -24.36
N CYS A 467 -25.68 -27.76 -25.27
CA CYS A 467 -25.24 -26.37 -25.06
C CYS A 467 -26.44 -25.46 -24.76
N ALA A 468 -27.53 -25.56 -25.52
CA ALA A 468 -28.71 -24.73 -25.34
C ALA A 468 -29.40 -24.96 -24.00
N MET A 469 -29.50 -26.22 -23.55
CA MET A 469 -30.03 -26.55 -22.22
C MET A 469 -29.15 -25.99 -21.11
N MET A 470 -27.82 -26.13 -21.24
CA MET A 470 -26.88 -25.65 -20.24
C MET A 470 -26.81 -24.12 -20.18
N ALA A 471 -26.96 -23.47 -21.32
CA ALA A 471 -27.02 -22.02 -21.46
C ALA A 471 -28.34 -21.38 -21.00
N ASN A 472 -29.35 -22.15 -20.58
CA ASN A 472 -30.68 -21.60 -20.27
C ASN A 472 -31.34 -22.19 -19.02
N PHE A 473 -31.13 -23.46 -18.70
CA PHE A 473 -31.89 -24.15 -17.65
C PHE A 473 -31.06 -24.49 -16.41
N TYR A 474 -29.72 -24.49 -16.52
CA TYR A 474 -28.82 -24.64 -15.37
C TYR A 474 -29.11 -23.57 -14.31
N SER A 475 -29.12 -23.95 -13.03
CA SER A 475 -29.46 -23.05 -11.92
C SER A 475 -30.77 -22.27 -12.12
N GLN A 476 -31.79 -22.94 -12.65
CA GLN A 476 -33.11 -22.38 -12.98
C GLN A 476 -33.02 -21.18 -13.94
N GLY A 477 -31.98 -21.12 -14.78
CA GLY A 477 -31.73 -20.02 -15.71
C GLY A 477 -31.26 -18.72 -15.07
N GLN A 478 -30.90 -18.73 -13.79
CA GLN A 478 -30.46 -17.56 -13.02
C GLN A 478 -28.94 -17.37 -13.13
N VAL A 479 -28.41 -17.36 -14.36
CA VAL A 479 -26.97 -17.26 -14.64
C VAL A 479 -26.72 -16.08 -15.56
N CYS A 480 -25.75 -15.23 -15.20
CA CYS A 480 -25.45 -14.00 -15.95
C CYS A 480 -24.99 -14.26 -17.40
N SER A 481 -24.23 -15.34 -17.63
CA SER A 481 -23.71 -15.69 -18.95
C SER A 481 -24.72 -16.38 -19.86
N ASN A 482 -25.91 -16.77 -19.37
CA ASN A 482 -26.87 -17.57 -20.11
C ASN A 482 -27.23 -17.00 -21.49
N ALA A 483 -27.10 -17.84 -22.52
CA ALA A 483 -27.51 -17.50 -23.88
C ALA A 483 -29.01 -17.70 -24.08
N SER A 484 -29.79 -16.73 -23.59
CA SER A 484 -31.24 -16.73 -23.79
C SER A 484 -31.67 -16.59 -25.25
N LYS A 485 -30.83 -16.00 -26.13
CA LYS A 485 -31.04 -16.01 -27.59
C LYS A 485 -30.35 -17.24 -28.19
N VAL A 486 -31.11 -18.29 -28.49
CA VAL A 486 -30.59 -19.48 -29.18
C VAL A 486 -30.91 -19.36 -30.67
N LEU A 487 -29.88 -19.01 -31.44
CA LEU A 487 -29.96 -18.83 -32.89
C LEU A 487 -29.73 -20.17 -33.57
N VAL A 488 -30.65 -20.64 -34.40
CA VAL A 488 -30.55 -21.98 -35.02
C VAL A 488 -30.69 -21.86 -36.53
N HIS A 489 -29.74 -22.42 -37.27
CA HIS A 489 -29.79 -22.39 -38.73
C HIS A 489 -31.01 -23.17 -39.24
N LYS A 490 -31.74 -22.62 -40.23
CA LYS A 490 -32.99 -23.22 -40.72
C LYS A 490 -32.83 -24.68 -41.20
N GLY A 491 -31.66 -25.03 -41.74
CA GLY A 491 -31.35 -26.39 -42.19
C GLY A 491 -31.42 -27.47 -41.09
N VAL A 492 -31.20 -27.11 -39.82
CA VAL A 492 -31.23 -28.05 -38.67
C VAL A 492 -32.32 -27.73 -37.65
N LEU A 493 -33.07 -26.64 -37.84
CA LEU A 493 -34.06 -26.12 -36.88
C LEU A 493 -35.08 -27.17 -36.44
N LYS A 494 -35.64 -27.94 -37.39
CA LYS A 494 -36.70 -28.92 -37.08
C LYS A 494 -36.19 -30.02 -36.15
N GLU A 495 -35.06 -30.65 -36.51
CA GLU A 495 -34.46 -31.72 -35.72
C GLU A 495 -34.04 -31.20 -34.33
N PHE A 496 -33.40 -30.03 -34.30
CA PHE A 496 -32.98 -29.37 -33.08
C PHE A 496 -34.15 -29.13 -32.12
N LEU A 497 -35.26 -28.55 -32.62
CA LEU A 497 -36.42 -28.21 -31.80
C LEU A 497 -37.10 -29.48 -31.25
N GLU A 498 -37.26 -30.52 -32.07
CA GLU A 498 -37.84 -31.81 -31.64
C GLU A 498 -37.03 -32.41 -30.48
N LYS A 499 -35.69 -32.45 -30.61
CA LYS A 499 -34.78 -32.97 -29.57
C LYS A 499 -34.78 -32.09 -28.31
N LEU A 500 -34.70 -30.77 -28.48
CA LEU A 500 -34.69 -29.81 -27.36
C LEU A 500 -35.97 -29.91 -26.53
N VAL A 501 -37.15 -29.93 -27.17
CA VAL A 501 -38.44 -30.03 -26.47
C VAL A 501 -38.55 -31.35 -25.72
N LYS A 502 -38.14 -32.46 -26.35
CA LYS A 502 -38.13 -33.78 -25.69
C LYS A 502 -37.27 -33.74 -24.43
N LYS A 503 -36.02 -33.27 -24.54
CA LYS A 503 -35.07 -33.20 -23.42
C LYS A 503 -35.53 -32.25 -22.31
N THR A 504 -36.15 -31.14 -22.67
CA THR A 504 -36.69 -30.16 -21.71
C THR A 504 -37.82 -30.77 -20.88
N LYS A 505 -38.70 -31.57 -21.50
CA LYS A 505 -39.78 -32.28 -20.79
C LYS A 505 -39.27 -33.44 -19.91
N GLU A 506 -38.07 -33.96 -20.18
CA GLU A 506 -37.42 -35.00 -19.37
C GLU A 506 -36.77 -34.45 -18.08
N LEU A 507 -36.60 -33.11 -17.95
CA LEU A 507 -35.98 -32.50 -16.78
C LEU A 507 -36.80 -32.72 -15.51
N LYS A 508 -36.13 -33.20 -14.47
CA LYS A 508 -36.74 -33.44 -13.16
C LYS A 508 -36.78 -32.16 -12.32
N ILE A 509 -37.99 -31.61 -12.13
CA ILE A 509 -38.25 -30.48 -11.24
C ILE A 509 -38.66 -31.04 -9.87
N GLY A 510 -38.02 -30.60 -8.79
CA GLY A 510 -38.28 -31.20 -7.47
C GLY A 510 -37.59 -30.51 -6.29
N ASP A 511 -37.56 -31.20 -5.15
CA ASP A 511 -36.83 -30.74 -3.95
C ASP A 511 -35.33 -30.59 -4.30
N PRO A 512 -34.77 -29.38 -4.18
CA PRO A 512 -33.37 -29.13 -4.51
C PRO A 512 -32.37 -29.98 -3.70
N LEU A 513 -32.74 -30.50 -2.53
CA LEU A 513 -31.86 -31.39 -1.74
C LEU A 513 -31.83 -32.85 -2.23
N LYS A 514 -32.64 -33.22 -3.23
CA LYS A 514 -32.65 -34.56 -3.80
C LYS A 514 -31.66 -34.64 -4.96
N ASP A 515 -30.82 -35.68 -4.97
CA ASP A 515 -29.76 -35.86 -5.98
C ASP A 515 -30.32 -36.01 -7.40
N GLU A 516 -31.55 -36.52 -7.54
CA GLU A 516 -32.22 -36.67 -8.83
C GLU A 516 -32.80 -35.36 -9.40
N THR A 517 -32.89 -34.29 -8.61
CA THR A 517 -33.45 -33.01 -9.05
C THR A 517 -32.47 -32.31 -9.99
N GLN A 518 -32.99 -31.83 -11.13
CA GLN A 518 -32.23 -31.09 -12.14
C GLN A 518 -32.67 -29.63 -12.25
N VAL A 519 -33.87 -29.30 -11.77
CA VAL A 519 -34.39 -27.93 -11.73
C VAL A 519 -35.03 -27.71 -10.36
N GLY A 520 -34.47 -26.79 -9.58
CA GLY A 520 -34.90 -26.43 -8.25
C GLY A 520 -35.86 -25.24 -8.21
N ALA A 521 -35.86 -24.53 -7.08
CA ALA A 521 -36.69 -23.35 -6.85
C ALA A 521 -35.98 -22.07 -7.31
N HIS A 522 -36.74 -21.10 -7.81
CA HIS A 522 -36.26 -19.73 -8.02
C HIS A 522 -35.95 -19.08 -6.67
N ILE A 523 -35.03 -18.11 -6.66
CA ILE A 523 -34.54 -17.49 -5.42
C ILE A 523 -35.63 -16.87 -4.55
N SER A 524 -36.71 -16.36 -5.15
CA SER A 524 -37.80 -15.68 -4.43
C SER A 524 -39.10 -15.73 -5.22
N GLU A 525 -40.22 -15.57 -4.51
CA GLU A 525 -41.54 -15.43 -5.13
C GLU A 525 -41.60 -14.23 -6.09
N VAL A 526 -41.00 -13.11 -5.70
CA VAL A 526 -40.93 -11.88 -6.51
C VAL A 526 -40.21 -12.16 -7.83
N HIS A 527 -39.07 -12.86 -7.77
CA HIS A 527 -38.30 -13.20 -8.97
C HIS A 527 -39.03 -14.19 -9.87
N ARG A 528 -39.62 -15.27 -9.32
CA ARG A 528 -40.45 -16.22 -10.09
C ARG A 528 -41.59 -15.49 -10.81
N THR A 529 -42.29 -14.59 -10.11
CA THR A 529 -43.40 -13.82 -10.68
C THR A 529 -42.94 -12.87 -11.79
N ARG A 530 -41.73 -12.29 -11.67
CA ARG A 530 -41.13 -11.49 -12.74
C ARG A 530 -40.83 -12.33 -13.99
N VAL A 531 -40.28 -13.53 -13.82
CA VAL A 531 -40.01 -14.47 -14.93
C VAL A 531 -41.32 -14.86 -15.64
N GLU A 532 -42.36 -15.21 -14.88
CA GLU A 532 -43.71 -15.45 -15.43
C GLU A 532 -44.26 -14.25 -16.19
N GLY A 533 -44.03 -13.03 -15.68
CA GLY A 533 -44.39 -11.79 -16.34
C GLY A 533 -43.76 -11.65 -17.73
N TYR A 534 -42.46 -11.95 -17.88
CA TYR A 534 -41.79 -11.95 -19.18
C TYR A 534 -42.35 -12.99 -20.15
N ILE A 535 -42.65 -14.20 -19.67
CA ILE A 535 -43.25 -15.26 -20.51
C ILE A 535 -44.62 -14.81 -21.03
N ASN A 536 -45.48 -14.33 -20.15
CA ASN A 536 -46.82 -13.85 -20.53
C ASN A 536 -46.76 -12.61 -21.43
N GLY A 537 -45.83 -11.69 -21.15
CA GLY A 537 -45.56 -10.53 -21.98
C GLY A 537 -45.16 -10.90 -23.39
N ALA A 538 -44.22 -11.84 -23.55
CA ALA A 538 -43.80 -12.33 -24.86
C ALA A 538 -44.95 -12.94 -25.66
N ILE A 539 -45.82 -13.73 -25.03
CA ILE A 539 -47.00 -14.31 -25.68
C ILE A 539 -47.95 -13.20 -26.15
N ASN A 540 -48.17 -12.18 -25.33
CA ASN A 540 -49.00 -11.02 -25.70
C ASN A 540 -48.38 -10.19 -26.84
N GLU A 541 -47.06 -10.17 -26.94
CA GLU A 541 -46.30 -9.52 -28.02
C GLU A 541 -46.21 -10.38 -29.30
N GLY A 542 -46.75 -11.60 -29.29
CA GLY A 542 -46.88 -12.48 -30.45
C GLY A 542 -45.93 -13.69 -30.49
N ALA A 543 -45.17 -13.95 -29.42
CA ALA A 543 -44.33 -15.15 -29.32
C ALA A 543 -45.18 -16.41 -29.11
N THR A 544 -44.71 -17.55 -29.62
CA THR A 544 -45.36 -18.85 -29.41
C THR A 544 -44.68 -19.62 -28.28
N LYS A 545 -45.46 -20.06 -27.28
CA LYS A 545 -45.00 -20.95 -26.21
C LYS A 545 -44.98 -22.40 -26.66
N ILE A 546 -43.78 -22.97 -26.86
CA ILE A 546 -43.60 -24.37 -27.29
C ILE A 546 -43.81 -25.34 -26.14
N CYS A 547 -43.25 -25.05 -24.96
CA CYS A 547 -43.50 -25.81 -23.72
C CYS A 547 -43.12 -25.03 -22.46
N GLY A 548 -43.65 -25.48 -21.31
CA GLY A 548 -43.27 -25.04 -19.96
C GLY A 548 -43.66 -23.62 -19.61
N GLY A 549 -42.92 -23.01 -18.68
CA GLY A 549 -43.27 -21.70 -18.10
C GLY A 549 -44.46 -21.75 -17.15
N ASP A 550 -44.76 -22.93 -16.60
CA ASP A 550 -45.92 -23.19 -15.76
C ASP A 550 -45.48 -23.38 -14.30
N ARG A 551 -46.28 -22.90 -13.34
CA ARG A 551 -46.05 -23.14 -11.91
C ARG A 551 -46.14 -24.63 -11.62
N ILE A 552 -45.17 -25.15 -10.87
CA ILE A 552 -45.12 -26.56 -10.46
C ILE A 552 -45.35 -26.66 -8.96
N GLN A 553 -46.22 -27.56 -8.54
CA GLN A 553 -46.36 -27.95 -7.14
C GLN A 553 -45.48 -29.15 -6.86
N VAL A 554 -44.54 -29.00 -5.94
CA VAL A 554 -43.69 -30.10 -5.47
C VAL A 554 -44.28 -30.65 -4.18
N PRO A 555 -44.61 -31.97 -4.10
CA PRO A 555 -45.23 -32.54 -2.91
C PRO A 555 -44.43 -32.29 -1.62
N GLY A 556 -45.09 -31.81 -0.57
CA GLY A 556 -44.49 -31.43 0.71
C GLY A 556 -43.76 -30.09 0.71
N LEU A 557 -43.72 -29.40 -0.42
CA LEU A 557 -43.02 -28.13 -0.67
C LEU A 557 -43.90 -27.17 -1.48
N GLU A 558 -45.22 -27.21 -1.26
CA GLU A 558 -46.23 -26.54 -2.09
C GLU A 558 -46.09 -25.01 -2.09
N ASN A 559 -45.46 -24.44 -1.05
CA ASN A 559 -45.19 -23.02 -0.91
C ASN A 559 -43.85 -22.58 -1.52
N GLY A 560 -43.12 -23.48 -2.20
CA GLY A 560 -41.87 -23.18 -2.87
C GLY A 560 -42.02 -22.43 -4.18
N TYR A 561 -40.91 -21.88 -4.68
CA TYR A 561 -40.91 -20.98 -5.85
C TYR A 561 -40.54 -21.70 -7.15
N TYR A 562 -41.33 -22.69 -7.56
CA TYR A 562 -41.04 -23.53 -8.72
C TYR A 562 -41.73 -23.07 -10.02
N LEU A 563 -41.00 -23.16 -11.13
CA LEU A 563 -41.48 -22.90 -12.49
C LEU A 563 -40.84 -23.90 -13.45
N SER A 564 -41.61 -24.45 -14.38
CA SER A 564 -41.07 -25.33 -15.41
C SER A 564 -40.26 -24.56 -16.47
N PRO A 565 -39.14 -25.12 -16.98
CA PRO A 565 -38.36 -24.48 -18.05
C PRO A 565 -39.19 -24.17 -19.29
N CYS A 566 -39.07 -22.95 -19.82
CA CYS A 566 -39.89 -22.46 -20.91
C CYS A 566 -39.09 -22.34 -22.22
N ILE A 567 -39.72 -22.72 -23.34
CA ILE A 567 -39.22 -22.48 -24.69
C ILE A 567 -40.21 -21.61 -25.44
N LEU A 568 -39.73 -20.49 -25.96
CA LEU A 568 -40.48 -19.56 -26.80
C LEU A 568 -39.87 -19.51 -28.22
N THR A 569 -40.72 -19.37 -29.23
CA THR A 569 -40.32 -19.14 -30.64
C THR A 569 -41.10 -17.95 -31.21
N ASP A 570 -40.90 -17.65 -32.49
CA ASP A 570 -41.50 -16.51 -33.21
C ASP A 570 -41.08 -15.17 -32.60
N ILE A 571 -39.83 -15.13 -32.13
CA ILE A 571 -39.25 -13.97 -31.45
C ILE A 571 -38.82 -12.93 -32.47
N THR A 572 -39.21 -11.67 -32.24
CA THR A 572 -38.86 -10.54 -33.11
C THR A 572 -38.01 -9.50 -32.35
N PRO A 573 -37.20 -8.68 -33.05
CA PRO A 573 -36.38 -7.64 -32.41
C PRO A 573 -37.18 -6.56 -31.65
N ASN A 574 -38.50 -6.47 -31.88
CA ASN A 574 -39.36 -5.51 -31.19
C ASN A 574 -39.86 -6.00 -29.83
N MET A 575 -39.74 -7.31 -29.55
CA MET A 575 -40.22 -7.90 -28.30
C MET A 575 -39.34 -7.51 -27.12
N THR A 576 -39.96 -7.34 -25.96
CA THR A 576 -39.25 -7.01 -24.71
C THR A 576 -38.24 -8.10 -24.36
N VAL A 577 -38.65 -9.37 -24.48
CA VAL A 577 -37.79 -10.52 -24.18
C VAL A 577 -36.60 -10.66 -25.12
N TYR A 578 -36.61 -10.03 -26.30
CA TYR A 578 -35.44 -10.03 -27.20
C TYR A 578 -34.33 -9.12 -26.65
N LYS A 579 -34.70 -7.99 -26.04
CA LYS A 579 -33.76 -6.95 -25.57
C LYS A 579 -33.35 -7.11 -24.11
N GLU A 580 -34.29 -7.50 -23.25
CA GLU A 580 -34.08 -7.51 -21.80
C GLU A 580 -33.61 -8.87 -21.26
N GLU A 581 -32.83 -8.82 -20.19
CA GLU A 581 -32.44 -9.99 -19.41
C GLU A 581 -33.61 -10.46 -18.53
N ILE A 582 -34.08 -11.69 -18.76
CA ILE A 582 -35.17 -12.34 -18.01
C ILE A 582 -34.65 -12.90 -16.67
N PHE A 583 -33.43 -13.47 -16.72
CA PHE A 583 -32.75 -14.11 -15.59
C PHE A 583 -33.52 -15.27 -14.95
N GLY A 584 -34.14 -16.11 -15.78
CA GLY A 584 -34.83 -17.33 -15.38
C GLY A 584 -34.82 -18.34 -16.52
N ALA A 585 -35.35 -19.55 -16.28
CA ALA A 585 -35.32 -20.68 -17.21
C ALA A 585 -36.24 -20.48 -18.44
N VAL A 586 -35.89 -19.52 -19.31
CA VAL A 586 -36.65 -19.13 -20.51
C VAL A 586 -35.70 -19.02 -21.70
N LEU A 587 -35.88 -19.91 -22.67
CA LEU A 587 -35.08 -20.03 -23.89
C LEU A 587 -35.84 -19.44 -25.08
N LEU A 588 -35.19 -18.58 -25.87
CA LEU A 588 -35.73 -17.97 -27.09
C LEU A 588 -35.12 -18.62 -28.32
N ILE A 589 -35.94 -19.24 -29.17
CA ILE A 589 -35.51 -19.80 -30.47
C ILE A 589 -35.66 -18.73 -31.55
N ILE A 590 -34.57 -18.44 -32.25
CA ILE A 590 -34.54 -17.48 -33.37
C ILE A 590 -33.88 -18.15 -34.59
N PRO A 591 -34.63 -18.46 -35.65
CA PRO A 591 -34.06 -19.02 -36.86
C PRO A 591 -33.18 -18.02 -37.63
N PHE A 592 -32.14 -18.50 -38.31
CA PHE A 592 -31.32 -17.68 -39.23
C PHE A 592 -30.90 -18.47 -40.49
N ASP A 593 -30.48 -17.76 -41.53
CA ASP A 593 -30.04 -18.31 -42.82
C ASP A 593 -28.54 -18.13 -43.10
N THR A 594 -27.92 -17.00 -42.73
CA THR A 594 -26.50 -16.74 -43.04
C THR A 594 -25.66 -16.45 -41.79
N GLU A 595 -24.34 -16.59 -41.91
CA GLU A 595 -23.41 -16.29 -40.81
C GLU A 595 -23.51 -14.81 -40.41
N GLU A 596 -23.62 -13.91 -41.39
CA GLU A 596 -23.72 -12.47 -41.16
C GLU A 596 -25.00 -12.09 -40.41
N GLU A 597 -26.12 -12.74 -40.74
CA GLU A 597 -27.38 -12.56 -40.02
C GLU A 597 -27.25 -13.04 -38.56
N ALA A 598 -26.68 -14.22 -38.34
CA ALA A 598 -26.49 -14.77 -36.99
C ALA A 598 -25.62 -13.86 -36.12
N VAL A 599 -24.49 -13.37 -36.66
CA VAL A 599 -23.62 -12.42 -35.97
C VAL A 599 -24.34 -11.10 -35.71
N GLY A 600 -25.10 -10.60 -36.69
CA GLY A 600 -25.92 -9.40 -36.54
C GLY A 600 -26.91 -9.50 -35.39
N ILE A 601 -27.68 -10.59 -35.31
CA ILE A 601 -28.65 -10.84 -34.23
C ILE A 601 -27.94 -11.04 -32.88
N ALA A 602 -26.81 -11.77 -32.86
CA ALA A 602 -26.07 -12.02 -31.63
C ALA A 602 -25.59 -10.70 -31.00
N ASN A 603 -25.02 -9.81 -31.83
CA ASN A 603 -24.49 -8.51 -31.42
C ASN A 603 -25.54 -7.40 -31.27
N ASP A 604 -26.81 -7.65 -31.62
CA ASP A 604 -27.91 -6.70 -31.45
C ASP A 604 -28.34 -6.63 -29.97
N THR A 605 -27.48 -5.98 -29.16
CA THR A 605 -27.65 -5.67 -27.74
C THR A 605 -26.54 -4.70 -27.29
N ASP A 606 -26.81 -3.86 -26.29
CA ASP A 606 -25.78 -3.01 -25.65
C ASP A 606 -24.91 -3.80 -24.64
N MET A 607 -25.32 -5.03 -24.32
CA MET A 607 -24.64 -5.94 -23.40
C MET A 607 -23.56 -6.77 -24.13
N GLY A 608 -22.62 -7.34 -23.39
CA GLY A 608 -21.50 -8.09 -23.97
C GLY A 608 -20.80 -9.03 -22.99
N LEU A 609 -21.56 -9.81 -22.22
CA LEU A 609 -20.97 -10.73 -21.24
C LEU A 609 -20.46 -12.02 -21.86
N ALA A 610 -21.34 -12.77 -22.53
CA ALA A 610 -21.00 -14.03 -23.15
C ALA A 610 -21.64 -14.20 -24.53
N ALA A 611 -21.07 -15.08 -25.34
CA ALA A 611 -21.65 -15.58 -26.57
C ALA A 611 -21.15 -17.01 -26.81
N GLY A 612 -21.78 -17.74 -27.72
CA GLY A 612 -21.29 -19.05 -28.09
C GLY A 612 -21.75 -19.50 -29.47
N LEU A 613 -21.08 -20.51 -29.98
CA LEU A 613 -21.35 -21.10 -31.28
C LEU A 613 -21.07 -22.59 -31.30
N VAL A 614 -21.82 -23.32 -32.13
CA VAL A 614 -21.70 -24.75 -32.33
C VAL A 614 -21.51 -25.02 -33.82
N THR A 615 -20.37 -25.60 -34.18
CA THR A 615 -19.95 -25.87 -35.57
C THR A 615 -18.83 -26.91 -35.58
N LYS A 616 -18.74 -27.69 -36.65
CA LYS A 616 -17.62 -28.62 -36.92
C LYS A 616 -16.50 -27.95 -37.72
N ASP A 617 -16.76 -26.77 -38.28
CA ASP A 617 -15.80 -25.98 -39.05
C ASP A 617 -14.91 -25.12 -38.13
N LEU A 618 -13.62 -25.46 -38.09
CA LEU A 618 -12.61 -24.75 -37.29
C LEU A 618 -12.34 -23.31 -37.79
N ALA A 619 -12.38 -23.08 -39.11
CA ALA A 619 -12.13 -21.75 -39.64
C ALA A 619 -13.31 -20.82 -39.32
N LYS A 620 -14.54 -21.35 -39.43
CA LYS A 620 -15.75 -20.66 -39.00
C LYS A 620 -15.71 -20.36 -37.51
N SER A 621 -15.32 -21.34 -36.67
CA SER A 621 -15.31 -21.13 -35.23
C SER A 621 -14.42 -19.95 -34.81
N TYR A 622 -13.21 -19.88 -35.35
CA TYR A 622 -12.29 -18.76 -35.11
C TYR A 622 -12.87 -17.44 -35.66
N ARG A 623 -13.26 -17.41 -36.94
CA ARG A 623 -13.73 -16.19 -37.61
C ARG A 623 -14.97 -15.57 -36.94
N ILE A 624 -15.91 -16.41 -36.50
CA ILE A 624 -17.13 -15.94 -35.85
C ILE A 624 -16.85 -15.52 -34.41
N SER A 625 -15.97 -16.23 -33.69
CA SER A 625 -15.59 -15.85 -32.32
C SER A 625 -15.02 -14.42 -32.26
N GLU A 626 -14.17 -14.05 -33.22
CA GLU A 626 -13.58 -12.70 -33.31
C GLU A 626 -14.60 -11.59 -33.63
N GLN A 627 -15.77 -11.95 -34.17
CA GLN A 627 -16.82 -10.99 -34.54
C GLN A 627 -17.87 -10.79 -33.44
N LEU A 628 -17.91 -11.66 -32.42
CA LEU A 628 -18.90 -11.59 -31.36
C LEU A 628 -18.48 -10.57 -30.30
N ASN A 629 -19.36 -9.63 -29.98
CA ASN A 629 -19.15 -8.59 -28.98
C ASN A 629 -19.41 -9.13 -27.57
N ALA A 630 -18.55 -10.04 -27.10
CA ALA A 630 -18.65 -10.63 -25.76
C ALA A 630 -17.28 -10.79 -25.11
N GLY A 631 -17.23 -10.67 -23.79
CA GLY A 631 -16.01 -10.92 -23.03
C GLY A 631 -15.67 -12.42 -22.87
N ASN A 632 -16.67 -13.30 -23.03
CA ASN A 632 -16.49 -14.75 -23.00
C ASN A 632 -17.14 -15.37 -24.25
N VAL A 633 -16.39 -16.13 -25.05
CA VAL A 633 -16.92 -16.83 -26.23
C VAL A 633 -16.72 -18.33 -26.08
N TYR A 634 -17.81 -19.09 -26.17
CA TYR A 634 -17.81 -20.55 -26.03
C TYR A 634 -17.99 -21.23 -27.40
N VAL A 635 -17.12 -22.19 -27.73
CA VAL A 635 -17.19 -22.96 -28.98
C VAL A 635 -17.48 -24.42 -28.64
N ASN A 636 -18.59 -24.95 -29.15
CA ASN A 636 -19.04 -26.33 -28.91
C ASN A 636 -19.21 -26.71 -27.42
N THR A 637 -19.41 -25.70 -26.58
CA THR A 637 -19.70 -25.81 -25.15
C THR A 637 -20.45 -24.56 -24.70
N PHE A 638 -20.89 -24.50 -23.44
CA PHE A 638 -21.43 -23.28 -22.84
C PHE A 638 -21.37 -23.30 -21.31
N ASN A 639 -21.21 -22.13 -20.70
CA ASN A 639 -21.13 -21.94 -19.24
C ASN A 639 -19.97 -22.67 -18.53
N ASP A 640 -18.95 -23.11 -19.27
CA ASP A 640 -17.70 -23.55 -18.64
C ASP A 640 -17.04 -22.37 -17.91
N VAL A 641 -16.58 -22.62 -16.69
CA VAL A 641 -15.85 -21.62 -15.91
C VAL A 641 -14.63 -22.25 -15.26
N SER A 642 -13.51 -21.54 -15.35
CA SER A 642 -12.24 -21.93 -14.73
C SER A 642 -11.60 -20.71 -14.06
N PRO A 643 -11.02 -20.86 -12.85
CA PRO A 643 -10.24 -19.78 -12.25
C PRO A 643 -9.00 -19.40 -13.06
N LEU A 644 -8.61 -20.21 -14.06
CA LEU A 644 -7.48 -19.96 -14.95
C LEU A 644 -7.79 -18.93 -16.04
N VAL A 645 -9.08 -18.76 -16.40
CA VAL A 645 -9.50 -17.94 -17.54
C VAL A 645 -10.18 -16.67 -17.00
N PRO A 646 -9.75 -15.47 -17.43
CA PRO A 646 -10.44 -14.24 -17.05
C PRO A 646 -11.90 -14.28 -17.48
N PHE A 647 -12.79 -13.94 -16.55
CA PHE A 647 -14.22 -13.83 -16.78
C PHE A 647 -14.64 -12.37 -16.63
N GLY A 648 -15.40 -11.85 -17.58
CA GLY A 648 -16.12 -10.60 -17.39
C GLY A 648 -16.66 -9.99 -18.67
N GLY A 649 -17.50 -8.97 -18.51
CA GLY A 649 -18.20 -8.33 -19.64
C GLY A 649 -17.40 -7.26 -20.39
N ILE A 650 -17.93 -6.88 -21.56
CA ILE A 650 -17.61 -5.63 -22.25
C ILE A 650 -18.89 -4.78 -22.40
N GLY A 651 -18.75 -3.50 -22.72
CA GLY A 651 -19.89 -2.59 -22.88
C GLY A 651 -20.69 -2.43 -21.59
N GLU A 652 -22.02 -2.51 -21.67
CA GLU A 652 -22.90 -2.37 -20.50
C GLU A 652 -22.85 -3.57 -19.55
N SER A 653 -22.28 -4.71 -19.97
CA SER A 653 -22.12 -5.89 -19.11
C SER A 653 -21.02 -5.75 -18.06
N GLY A 654 -20.19 -4.70 -18.14
CA GLY A 654 -19.21 -4.39 -17.10
C GLY A 654 -17.81 -4.07 -17.60
N PHE A 655 -16.89 -3.93 -16.66
CA PHE A 655 -15.48 -3.69 -16.94
C PHE A 655 -14.59 -4.16 -15.78
N GLY A 656 -13.32 -4.41 -16.13
CA GLY A 656 -12.43 -5.23 -15.31
C GLY A 656 -12.68 -6.71 -15.55
N ARG A 657 -11.96 -7.57 -14.84
CA ARG A 657 -12.12 -9.03 -14.92
C ARG A 657 -12.07 -9.66 -13.54
N GLU A 658 -12.85 -10.72 -13.35
CA GLU A 658 -12.65 -11.73 -12.31
C GLU A 658 -11.88 -12.92 -12.91
N ASN A 659 -11.32 -13.79 -12.06
CA ASN A 659 -10.53 -14.96 -12.46
C ASN A 659 -9.26 -14.63 -13.29
N GLY A 660 -8.46 -15.67 -13.55
CA GLY A 660 -7.19 -15.59 -14.26
C GLY A 660 -6.15 -14.71 -13.56
N VAL A 661 -5.04 -14.44 -14.26
CA VAL A 661 -3.99 -13.52 -13.80
C VAL A 661 -4.40 -12.04 -13.98
N ALA A 662 -5.34 -11.76 -14.89
CA ALA A 662 -5.81 -10.41 -15.19
C ALA A 662 -6.45 -9.72 -13.98
N VAL A 663 -7.12 -10.47 -13.09
CA VAL A 663 -7.73 -9.92 -11.87
C VAL A 663 -6.71 -9.21 -10.97
N LEU A 664 -5.43 -9.61 -11.01
CA LEU A 664 -4.39 -9.06 -10.15
C LEU A 664 -4.13 -7.58 -10.43
N GLU A 665 -4.36 -7.13 -11.66
CA GLU A 665 -4.30 -5.70 -12.04
C GLU A 665 -5.39 -4.88 -11.33
N HIS A 666 -6.50 -5.53 -10.98
CA HIS A 666 -7.63 -4.89 -10.31
C HIS A 666 -7.55 -4.99 -8.78
N TYR A 667 -6.59 -5.73 -8.22
CA TYR A 667 -6.36 -5.88 -6.78
C TYR A 667 -4.96 -5.42 -6.33
N THR A 668 -4.15 -4.92 -7.26
CA THR A 668 -2.84 -4.30 -6.98
C THR A 668 -2.71 -2.94 -7.64
N GLN A 669 -1.73 -2.16 -7.18
CA GLN A 669 -1.30 -0.91 -7.79
C GLN A 669 0.21 -0.93 -8.00
N LEU A 670 0.68 -0.36 -9.12
CA LEU A 670 2.11 -0.27 -9.42
C LEU A 670 2.74 0.94 -8.74
N LYS A 671 3.83 0.70 -8.00
CA LYS A 671 4.76 1.73 -7.55
C LYS A 671 6.04 1.64 -8.38
N SER A 672 6.41 2.73 -9.06
CA SER A 672 7.71 2.86 -9.73
C SER A 672 8.72 3.54 -8.81
N VAL A 673 9.93 2.99 -8.72
CA VAL A 673 11.04 3.54 -7.94
C VAL A 673 12.23 3.76 -8.87
N PHE A 674 12.73 4.99 -8.94
CA PHE A 674 13.93 5.34 -9.70
C PHE A 674 15.12 5.37 -8.75
N VAL A 675 16.23 4.78 -9.17
CA VAL A 675 17.48 4.73 -8.42
C VAL A 675 18.58 5.31 -9.30
N ASN A 676 19.28 6.33 -8.78
CA ASN A 676 20.50 6.85 -9.38
C ASN A 676 21.66 6.55 -8.41
N THR A 677 22.67 5.84 -8.90
CA THR A 677 23.86 5.45 -8.13
C THR A 677 25.10 6.28 -8.49
N GLY A 678 25.00 7.24 -9.42
CA GLY A 678 26.09 8.16 -9.76
C GLY A 678 26.17 9.32 -8.76
N ALA A 679 27.34 9.51 -8.13
CA ALA A 679 27.62 10.66 -7.26
C ALA A 679 28.73 11.54 -7.86
N LEU A 680 28.49 12.85 -7.94
CA LEU A 680 29.55 13.85 -8.17
C LEU A 680 30.16 14.20 -6.81
N VAL A 681 31.39 13.75 -6.54
CA VAL A 681 32.05 13.98 -5.24
C VAL A 681 32.57 15.42 -5.15
N CYS A 682 32.30 16.12 -4.05
CA CYS A 682 32.80 17.49 -3.82
C CYS A 682 33.81 17.53 -2.66
N TYR A 683 34.91 18.26 -2.86
CA TYR A 683 35.92 18.58 -1.86
C TYR A 683 35.97 20.08 -1.60
N TYR A 684 36.09 20.47 -0.33
CA TYR A 684 36.06 21.87 0.10
C TYR A 684 37.37 22.25 0.81
N ILE A 685 38.04 23.29 0.33
CA ILE A 685 39.33 23.75 0.85
C ILE A 685 39.11 24.79 1.96
N ILE A 686 39.64 24.51 3.15
CA ILE A 686 39.58 25.36 4.33
C ILE A 686 40.88 26.17 4.43
N ASN A 687 40.78 27.49 4.29
CA ASN A 687 41.89 28.46 4.31
C ASN A 687 41.91 29.34 5.58
N GLN A 688 41.32 28.88 6.68
CA GLN A 688 41.23 29.63 7.94
C GLN A 688 41.82 28.78 9.07
N PRO A 689 42.53 29.37 10.05
CA PRO A 689 43.14 28.63 11.17
C PRO A 689 42.12 28.08 12.18
N ASP A 690 40.81 28.23 11.92
CA ASP A 690 39.75 27.70 12.78
C ASP A 690 38.89 26.65 12.04
N PRO A 691 39.28 25.36 12.13
CA PRO A 691 38.48 24.24 11.63
C PRO A 691 37.05 24.18 12.17
N SER A 692 36.73 24.85 13.29
CA SER A 692 35.36 24.88 13.85
C SER A 692 34.37 25.63 12.95
N LEU A 693 34.86 26.45 12.02
CA LEU A 693 34.05 27.16 11.02
C LEU A 693 33.78 26.33 9.75
N ALA A 694 34.20 25.06 9.70
CA ALA A 694 33.90 24.17 8.60
C ALA A 694 32.37 23.88 8.49
N PRO A 695 31.73 24.11 7.34
CA PRO A 695 30.29 23.84 7.17
C PRO A 695 30.02 22.33 6.97
N THR A 696 30.10 21.57 8.06
CA THR A 696 29.98 20.09 8.07
C THR A 696 28.59 19.56 7.69
N ASP A 697 27.59 20.43 7.63
CA ASP A 697 26.23 20.18 7.14
C ASP A 697 26.13 20.27 5.60
N LEU A 698 26.99 21.08 4.99
CA LEU A 698 27.03 21.30 3.54
C LEU A 698 28.04 20.38 2.84
N CYS A 699 29.06 19.91 3.56
CA CYS A 699 30.27 19.36 2.98
C CYS A 699 30.68 18.03 3.65
N ASP A 700 30.87 17.00 2.81
CA ASP A 700 31.23 15.66 3.27
C ASP A 700 32.76 15.38 3.15
N ASN A 701 33.51 16.21 2.40
CA ASN A 701 34.97 16.03 2.26
C ASN A 701 35.71 17.38 2.35
N PHE A 702 36.84 17.40 3.06
CA PHE A 702 37.58 18.63 3.35
C PHE A 702 39.08 18.48 3.11
N ILE A 703 39.70 19.60 2.72
CA ILE A 703 41.13 19.73 2.54
C ILE A 703 41.59 20.95 3.35
N LEU A 704 42.49 20.76 4.31
CA LEU A 704 43.07 21.82 5.11
C LEU A 704 44.38 22.30 4.50
N ILE A 705 44.49 23.59 4.20
CA ILE A 705 45.71 24.21 3.65
C ILE A 705 46.42 25.06 4.71
N ASN A 706 47.69 25.42 4.47
CA ASN A 706 48.53 26.28 5.30
C ASN A 706 48.94 25.74 6.69
N SER A 707 48.56 24.52 7.06
CA SER A 707 48.96 23.90 8.35
C SER A 707 50.12 22.91 8.22
N ALA A 708 50.61 22.63 7.02
CA ALA A 708 51.79 21.78 6.77
C ALA A 708 52.63 22.28 5.58
N HIS A 709 53.96 22.21 5.70
CA HIS A 709 54.91 22.66 4.69
C HIS A 709 56.25 21.90 4.77
N ILE A 710 57.13 22.17 3.80
CA ILE A 710 58.47 21.62 3.65
C ILE A 710 59.47 22.71 4.05
N SER A 711 60.29 22.43 5.04
CA SER A 711 61.34 23.33 5.49
C SER A 711 62.44 23.52 4.44
N GLU A 712 63.30 24.53 4.60
CA GLU A 712 64.46 24.72 3.71
C GLU A 712 65.39 23.49 3.67
N GLY A 713 65.40 22.68 4.73
CA GLY A 713 66.14 21.43 4.83
C GLY A 713 65.41 20.19 4.29
N GLY A 714 64.23 20.35 3.70
CA GLY A 714 63.44 19.24 3.15
C GLY A 714 62.69 18.41 4.19
N ALA A 715 62.57 18.86 5.45
CA ALA A 715 61.79 18.18 6.47
C ALA A 715 60.32 18.61 6.43
N LEU A 716 59.41 17.75 6.92
CA LEU A 716 58.00 18.09 7.11
C LEU A 716 57.83 18.93 8.39
N GLU A 717 57.24 20.12 8.25
CA GLU A 717 56.86 20.99 9.36
C GLU A 717 55.34 21.24 9.33
N TYR A 718 54.67 21.18 10.47
CA TYR A 718 53.23 21.39 10.58
C TYR A 718 52.83 22.00 11.93
N VAL A 719 51.65 22.61 11.98
CA VAL A 719 51.05 23.18 13.19
C VAL A 719 50.14 22.13 13.81
N ALA A 720 50.53 21.54 14.94
CA ALA A 720 49.81 20.42 15.54
C ALA A 720 48.39 20.80 15.99
N GLU A 721 48.21 21.99 16.55
CA GLU A 721 46.91 22.48 17.04
C GLU A 721 45.86 22.55 15.92
N ASP A 722 46.26 23.00 14.73
CA ASP A 722 45.39 23.06 13.56
C ASP A 722 44.95 21.65 13.12
N LEU A 723 45.88 20.69 13.12
CA LEU A 723 45.61 19.31 12.70
C LEU A 723 44.77 18.55 13.73
N GLU A 724 44.97 18.79 15.03
CA GLU A 724 44.11 18.24 16.10
C GLU A 724 42.67 18.74 15.95
N GLY A 725 42.50 20.06 15.80
CA GLY A 725 41.18 20.67 15.59
C GLY A 725 40.49 20.16 14.32
N PHE A 726 41.24 19.96 13.24
CA PHE A 726 40.72 19.44 11.98
C PHE A 726 40.37 17.95 12.05
N GLY A 727 41.20 17.14 12.73
CA GLY A 727 40.96 15.72 12.96
C GLY A 727 39.67 15.43 13.74
N HIS A 728 39.23 16.35 14.60
CA HIS A 728 37.93 16.23 15.29
C HIS A 728 36.70 16.23 14.35
N LEU A 729 36.85 16.68 13.09
CA LEU A 729 35.77 16.61 12.11
C LEU A 729 35.53 15.20 11.56
N PHE A 730 36.42 14.26 11.87
CA PHE A 730 36.33 12.88 11.41
C PHE A 730 35.26 12.10 12.19
N ASP A 731 34.24 11.61 11.49
CA ASP A 731 33.14 10.82 12.05
C ASP A 731 32.94 9.46 11.34
N GLY A 732 33.92 9.05 10.53
CA GLY A 732 33.87 7.84 9.71
C GLY A 732 33.02 7.95 8.43
N LYS A 733 32.37 9.09 8.19
CA LYS A 733 31.62 9.36 6.95
C LYS A 733 32.33 10.35 6.03
N ARG A 734 33.21 11.19 6.57
CA ARG A 734 33.92 12.26 5.84
C ARG A 734 35.35 11.87 5.48
N GLU A 735 35.84 12.37 4.35
CA GLU A 735 37.26 12.29 4.02
C GLU A 735 37.98 13.62 4.30
N LEU A 736 39.06 13.55 5.08
CA LEU A 736 39.88 14.69 5.49
C LEU A 736 41.30 14.58 4.92
N TYR A 737 41.76 15.66 4.28
CA TYR A 737 43.10 15.77 3.70
C TYR A 737 43.81 16.99 4.27
N VAL A 738 45.12 16.92 4.40
CA VAL A 738 45.97 18.08 4.68
C VAL A 738 46.86 18.35 3.47
N THR A 739 46.93 19.61 3.05
CA THR A 739 47.77 20.05 1.95
C THR A 739 49.17 20.41 2.44
N ILE A 740 50.17 20.02 1.66
CA ILE A 740 51.56 20.45 1.82
C ILE A 740 51.86 21.46 0.72
N THR A 741 52.01 22.73 1.12
CA THR A 741 52.36 23.85 0.23
C THR A 741 53.71 24.41 0.63
N SER A 742 54.59 24.71 -0.32
CA SER A 742 55.95 25.22 -0.06
C SER A 742 56.55 25.96 -1.25
N SER A 743 57.66 26.67 -1.01
CA SER A 743 58.42 27.31 -2.08
C SER A 743 58.98 26.28 -3.08
N ASN A 744 59.16 26.67 -4.36
CA ASN A 744 59.81 25.78 -5.32
C ASN A 744 61.21 25.34 -4.84
N PRO A 745 62.08 26.22 -4.28
CA PRO A 745 63.35 25.80 -3.71
C PRO A 745 63.24 24.68 -2.68
N SER A 746 62.24 24.69 -1.79
CA SER A 746 62.02 23.63 -0.79
C SER A 746 61.64 22.31 -1.46
N PHE A 747 60.70 22.32 -2.42
CA PHE A 747 60.33 21.14 -3.19
C PHE A 747 61.52 20.62 -4.02
N THR A 748 62.22 21.49 -4.73
CA THR A 748 63.42 21.18 -5.50
C THR A 748 64.50 20.55 -4.60
N PHE A 749 64.72 21.09 -3.39
CA PHE A 749 65.70 20.56 -2.45
C PHE A 749 65.32 19.15 -1.99
N LEU A 750 64.10 18.98 -1.46
CA LEU A 750 63.58 17.68 -1.04
C LEU A 750 63.69 16.63 -2.16
N THR A 751 63.21 16.99 -3.35
CA THR A 751 63.09 16.03 -4.47
C THR A 751 64.40 15.79 -5.21
N SER A 752 65.45 16.57 -4.94
CA SER A 752 66.79 16.32 -5.46
C SER A 752 67.51 15.15 -4.80
N ASN A 753 66.99 14.64 -3.67
CA ASN A 753 67.57 13.51 -2.94
C ASN A 753 66.50 12.47 -2.57
N THR A 754 66.54 11.32 -3.23
CA THR A 754 65.62 10.19 -3.03
C THR A 754 65.51 9.76 -1.57
N THR A 755 66.62 9.75 -0.81
CA THR A 755 66.61 9.37 0.61
C THR A 755 65.77 10.33 1.45
N LEU A 756 65.91 11.64 1.21
CA LEU A 756 65.09 12.67 1.88
C LEU A 756 63.60 12.50 1.54
N VAL A 757 63.28 12.17 0.28
CA VAL A 757 61.88 11.89 -0.11
C VAL A 757 61.30 10.70 0.66
N HIS A 758 62.07 9.62 0.88
CA HIS A 758 61.60 8.48 1.67
C HIS A 758 61.38 8.85 3.15
N GLU A 759 62.28 9.63 3.75
CA GLU A 759 62.14 10.09 5.15
C GLU A 759 60.96 11.04 5.33
N PHE A 760 60.80 11.98 4.40
CA PHE A 760 59.65 12.87 4.33
C PHE A 760 58.35 12.08 4.20
N SER A 761 58.27 11.12 3.27
CA SER A 761 57.06 10.32 3.05
C SER A 761 56.65 9.50 4.28
N LYS A 762 57.61 8.97 5.04
CA LYS A 762 57.34 8.31 6.33
C LYS A 762 56.75 9.28 7.35
N SER A 763 57.32 10.48 7.42
CA SER A 763 56.85 11.54 8.33
C SER A 763 55.43 11.98 7.99
N VAL A 764 55.09 12.07 6.69
CA VAL A 764 53.71 12.33 6.23
C VAL A 764 52.77 11.23 6.72
N CYS A 765 53.08 9.94 6.49
CA CYS A 765 52.22 8.84 6.98
C CYS A 765 52.04 8.86 8.50
N GLN A 766 53.09 9.20 9.26
CA GLN A 766 53.01 9.32 10.71
C GLN A 766 52.10 10.48 11.15
N MET A 767 52.21 11.65 10.50
CA MET A 767 51.34 12.79 10.74
C MET A 767 49.88 12.44 10.44
N LEU A 768 49.58 11.88 9.25
CA LEU A 768 48.21 11.51 8.87
C LEU A 768 47.57 10.56 9.88
N LYS A 769 48.33 9.56 10.35
CA LYS A 769 47.87 8.62 11.37
C LYS A 769 47.62 9.27 12.72
N SER A 770 48.49 10.20 13.13
CA SER A 770 48.41 10.84 14.45
C SER A 770 47.21 11.76 14.59
N PHE A 771 46.75 12.36 13.49
CA PHE A 771 45.66 13.34 13.47
C PHE A 771 44.36 12.82 12.82
N ASN A 772 44.22 11.50 12.64
CA ASN A 772 43.02 10.85 12.05
C ASN A 772 42.63 11.38 10.65
N LEU A 773 43.61 11.55 9.76
CA LEU A 773 43.39 12.05 8.40
C LEU A 773 43.35 10.91 7.39
N ASN A 774 42.62 11.09 6.28
CA ASN A 774 42.44 10.08 5.23
C ASN A 774 43.52 10.15 4.14
N GLY A 775 44.15 11.31 3.97
CA GLY A 775 45.14 11.50 2.92
C GLY A 775 45.89 12.82 3.01
N VAL A 776 46.84 12.97 2.08
CA VAL A 776 47.63 14.19 1.91
C VAL A 776 47.35 14.77 0.53
N ASP A 777 47.34 16.08 0.44
CA ASP A 777 47.31 16.83 -0.81
C ASP A 777 48.67 17.50 -1.05
N ILE A 778 49.20 17.39 -2.27
CA ILE A 778 50.46 18.02 -2.66
C ILE A 778 50.16 19.22 -3.55
N ASP A 779 50.52 20.40 -3.08
CA ASP A 779 50.32 21.65 -3.79
C ASP A 779 51.66 22.21 -4.27
N TRP A 780 52.14 21.64 -5.38
CA TRP A 780 53.32 22.11 -6.10
C TRP A 780 52.87 22.76 -7.42
N GLU A 781 52.51 24.04 -7.34
CA GLU A 781 51.80 24.74 -8.42
C GLU A 781 52.62 24.97 -9.70
N PHE A 782 53.95 25.15 -9.59
CA PHE A 782 54.78 25.57 -10.74
C PHE A 782 56.15 24.89 -10.83
N PRO A 783 56.23 23.55 -10.81
CA PRO A 783 57.49 22.82 -10.72
C PRO A 783 58.55 23.22 -11.75
N VAL A 784 58.19 23.68 -12.95
CA VAL A 784 59.17 24.12 -13.98
C VAL A 784 58.86 25.52 -14.57
N TRP A 785 57.82 26.21 -14.10
CA TRP A 785 57.33 27.44 -14.76
C TRP A 785 57.66 28.74 -14.02
N SER A 786 57.96 28.68 -12.72
CA SER A 786 58.30 29.87 -11.93
C SER A 786 59.76 30.29 -12.10
N ARG A 787 60.12 31.50 -11.62
CA ARG A 787 61.48 32.05 -11.72
C ARG A 787 62.53 31.21 -10.95
N ASP A 788 62.08 30.56 -9.89
CA ASP A 788 62.86 29.78 -8.93
C ASP A 788 62.82 28.26 -9.18
N ALA A 789 62.06 27.81 -10.19
CA ALA A 789 61.96 26.42 -10.61
C ALA A 789 63.14 25.97 -11.49
N LYS A 790 63.51 24.69 -11.41
CA LYS A 790 64.55 24.08 -12.26
C LYS A 790 63.93 23.17 -13.32
N LYS A 791 64.54 23.08 -14.51
CA LYS A 791 64.06 22.17 -15.58
C LYS A 791 63.92 20.70 -15.14
N ILE A 792 64.77 20.24 -14.22
CA ILE A 792 64.77 18.87 -13.71
C ILE A 792 63.56 18.57 -12.82
N ASP A 793 62.91 19.60 -12.27
CA ASP A 793 61.84 19.45 -11.29
C ASP A 793 60.60 18.76 -11.86
N LYS A 794 60.37 18.80 -13.18
CA LYS A 794 59.32 18.01 -13.85
C LYS A 794 59.52 16.49 -13.64
N ALA A 795 60.75 16.02 -13.82
CA ALA A 795 61.07 14.59 -13.63
C ALA A 795 61.15 14.23 -12.14
N ASN A 796 61.65 15.17 -11.31
CA ASN A 796 61.69 14.99 -9.86
C ASN A 796 60.29 14.92 -9.26
N PHE A 797 59.34 15.71 -9.76
CA PHE A 797 57.92 15.67 -9.40
C PHE A 797 57.33 14.27 -9.62
N GLY A 798 57.51 13.68 -10.82
CA GLY A 798 57.04 12.32 -11.09
C GLY A 798 57.68 11.27 -10.18
N THR A 799 58.97 11.42 -9.90
CA THR A 799 59.71 10.55 -8.95
C THR A 799 59.21 10.70 -7.51
N PHE A 800 58.93 11.93 -7.09
CA PHE A 800 58.38 12.27 -5.78
C PHE A 800 57.01 11.62 -5.57
N LEU A 801 56.08 11.81 -6.50
CA LEU A 801 54.73 11.21 -6.42
C LEU A 801 54.80 9.68 -6.33
N ARG A 802 55.67 9.04 -7.13
CA ARG A 802 55.87 7.60 -7.08
C ARG A 802 56.33 7.12 -5.69
N ILE A 803 57.31 7.79 -5.09
CA ILE A 803 57.85 7.40 -3.79
C ILE A 803 56.81 7.66 -2.70
N LEU A 804 56.21 8.85 -2.68
CA LEU A 804 55.17 9.20 -1.71
C LEU A 804 53.99 8.21 -1.77
N ARG A 805 53.50 7.91 -2.97
CA ARG A 805 52.43 6.93 -3.18
C ARG A 805 52.78 5.56 -2.62
N SER A 806 54.03 5.10 -2.78
CA SER A 806 54.44 3.78 -2.25
C SER A 806 54.33 3.68 -0.73
N HIS A 807 54.54 4.78 0.01
CA HIS A 807 54.36 4.80 1.47
C HIS A 807 52.89 4.94 1.89
N LEU A 808 52.14 5.80 1.20
CA LEU A 808 50.72 6.03 1.49
C LEU A 808 49.89 4.76 1.26
N GLN A 809 50.13 4.05 0.14
CA GLN A 809 49.41 2.83 -0.22
C GLN A 809 49.61 1.71 0.83
N ASN A 810 50.81 1.55 1.37
CA ASN A 810 51.09 0.59 2.45
C ASN A 810 50.34 0.91 3.75
N SER A 811 49.93 2.16 3.93
CA SER A 811 49.23 2.66 5.12
C SER A 811 47.73 2.88 4.88
N GLY A 812 47.23 2.66 3.67
CA GLY A 812 45.83 2.89 3.29
C GLY A 812 45.44 4.36 3.09
N PHE A 813 46.40 5.29 3.02
CA PHE A 813 46.14 6.71 2.84
C PHE A 813 46.05 7.10 1.36
N LYS A 814 45.27 8.14 1.07
CA LYS A 814 45.08 8.67 -0.28
C LYS A 814 46.03 9.82 -0.61
N LEU A 815 46.32 9.98 -1.91
CA LEU A 815 47.15 11.04 -2.45
C LEU A 815 46.32 11.94 -3.36
N SER A 816 46.16 13.19 -2.96
CA SER A 816 45.68 14.26 -3.84
C SER A 816 46.83 15.13 -4.32
N VAL A 817 46.66 15.73 -5.50
CA VAL A 817 47.62 16.69 -6.06
C VAL A 817 46.87 17.88 -6.64
N ALA A 818 47.18 19.09 -6.18
CA ALA A 818 46.70 20.33 -6.76
C ALA A 818 47.60 20.75 -7.94
N VAL A 819 46.96 21.05 -9.08
CA VAL A 819 47.65 21.40 -10.32
C VAL A 819 47.10 22.67 -10.95
N SER A 820 47.97 23.41 -11.62
CA SER A 820 47.63 24.68 -12.27
C SER A 820 46.63 24.51 -13.42
N GLY A 821 45.62 25.38 -13.47
CA GLY A 821 44.61 25.41 -14.53
C GLY A 821 45.12 25.90 -15.90
N PRO A 822 45.84 27.02 -16.01
CA PRO A 822 46.26 27.60 -17.29
C PRO A 822 46.93 26.61 -18.28
N PRO A 823 46.41 26.45 -19.52
CA PRO A 823 46.99 25.55 -20.53
C PRO A 823 48.46 25.79 -20.88
N THR A 824 48.94 27.02 -20.74
CA THR A 824 50.38 27.33 -20.92
C THR A 824 51.27 26.68 -19.89
N ILE A 825 50.74 26.40 -18.70
CA ILE A 825 51.48 25.81 -17.58
C ILE A 825 51.33 24.30 -17.61
N SER A 826 50.10 23.79 -17.75
CA SER A 826 49.82 22.35 -17.71
C SER A 826 50.59 21.55 -18.77
N ARG A 827 50.79 22.12 -19.97
CA ARG A 827 51.57 21.49 -21.07
C ARG A 827 53.04 21.27 -20.76
N VAL A 828 53.63 22.08 -19.87
CA VAL A 828 55.09 22.10 -19.67
C VAL A 828 55.52 21.74 -18.26
N ALA A 829 54.77 22.12 -17.24
CA ALA A 829 55.19 22.04 -15.84
C ALA A 829 55.16 20.60 -15.28
N TYR A 830 54.19 19.78 -15.68
CA TYR A 830 53.89 18.52 -14.98
C TYR A 830 54.19 17.26 -15.78
N ASP A 831 54.57 16.20 -15.07
CA ASP A 831 54.55 14.83 -15.57
C ASP A 831 53.13 14.24 -15.40
N VAL A 832 52.34 14.30 -16.47
CA VAL A 832 50.92 13.89 -16.47
C VAL A 832 50.77 12.38 -16.37
N GLU A 833 51.72 11.60 -16.87
CA GLU A 833 51.71 10.14 -16.74
C GLU A 833 51.90 9.74 -15.27
N ALA A 834 52.82 10.39 -14.57
CA ALA A 834 53.00 10.18 -13.14
C ALA A 834 51.76 10.57 -12.34
N LEU A 835 51.11 11.69 -12.66
CA LEU A 835 49.84 12.09 -12.04
C LEU A 835 48.75 11.03 -12.24
N ALA A 836 48.53 10.60 -13.49
CA ALA A 836 47.53 9.61 -13.85
C ALA A 836 47.74 8.26 -13.15
N LYS A 837 48.99 7.91 -12.86
CA LYS A 837 49.37 6.63 -12.26
C LYS A 837 49.38 6.64 -10.73
N TYR A 838 49.76 7.76 -10.11
CA TYR A 838 50.07 7.77 -8.68
C TYR A 838 49.10 8.58 -7.82
N ALA A 839 48.34 9.52 -8.38
CA ALA A 839 47.33 10.28 -7.64
C ALA A 839 45.99 9.54 -7.59
N ASP A 840 45.29 9.62 -6.46
CA ASP A 840 43.88 9.21 -6.34
C ASP A 840 42.93 10.34 -6.77
N MET A 841 43.39 11.60 -6.64
CA MET A 841 42.64 12.81 -7.00
C MET A 841 43.59 13.88 -7.53
N VAL A 842 43.26 14.48 -8.68
CA VAL A 842 43.97 15.64 -9.25
C VAL A 842 43.04 16.84 -9.27
N GLN A 843 43.34 17.83 -8.43
CA GLN A 843 42.56 19.05 -8.26
C GLN A 843 43.03 20.09 -9.28
N ILE A 844 42.25 20.30 -10.33
CA ILE A 844 42.59 21.25 -11.39
C ILE A 844 42.09 22.63 -10.97
N MET A 845 43.02 23.54 -10.69
CA MET A 845 42.73 24.90 -10.26
C MET A 845 42.21 25.76 -11.42
N ASN A 846 40.94 25.57 -11.80
CA ASN A 846 40.23 26.30 -12.87
C ASN A 846 39.88 27.74 -12.45
N TYR A 847 40.86 28.48 -11.96
CA TYR A 847 40.78 29.86 -11.53
C TYR A 847 42.16 30.52 -11.67
N ASP A 848 42.28 31.78 -11.32
CA ASP A 848 43.50 32.57 -11.54
C ASP A 848 43.90 32.74 -13.02
N PHE A 849 42.91 32.79 -13.92
CA PHE A 849 43.14 33.01 -15.36
C PHE A 849 43.45 34.48 -15.68
N HIS A 850 44.62 34.96 -15.27
CA HIS A 850 45.07 36.35 -15.49
C HIS A 850 46.44 36.39 -16.18
N VAL A 851 46.75 37.50 -16.84
CA VAL A 851 48.01 37.68 -17.59
C VAL A 851 48.90 38.70 -16.90
N PHE A 852 50.03 38.24 -16.39
CA PHE A 852 51.05 39.08 -15.80
C PHE A 852 52.14 39.37 -16.85
N ASN A 853 52.22 40.61 -17.34
CA ASN A 853 53.35 41.06 -18.15
C ASN A 853 54.15 42.09 -17.33
N ARG A 854 55.46 41.84 -17.16
CA ARG A 854 56.39 42.70 -16.41
C ARG A 854 56.52 44.12 -16.95
N TYR A 855 56.06 44.38 -18.17
CA TYR A 855 56.27 45.64 -18.88
C TYR A 855 54.98 46.39 -19.27
N SER A 856 53.80 45.94 -18.83
CA SER A 856 52.53 46.62 -19.11
C SER A 856 51.61 46.64 -17.88
N ASN A 857 50.84 47.73 -17.73
CA ASN A 857 49.75 47.85 -16.76
C ASN A 857 48.89 46.57 -16.74
N PRO A 858 48.49 46.04 -15.57
CA PRO A 858 47.65 44.84 -15.50
C PRO A 858 46.35 45.06 -16.28
N LEU A 859 45.88 44.05 -17.01
CA LEU A 859 44.56 44.06 -17.63
C LEU A 859 43.56 43.42 -16.66
N VAL A 860 42.35 43.99 -16.56
CA VAL A 860 41.26 43.34 -15.81
C VAL A 860 40.79 42.10 -16.56
N GLY A 861 40.40 41.04 -15.85
CA GLY A 861 39.99 39.78 -16.46
C GLY A 861 39.16 38.94 -15.52
N PHE A 862 38.42 37.99 -16.08
CA PHE A 862 37.65 37.04 -15.28
C PHE A 862 38.58 36.16 -14.45
N ASN A 863 38.24 35.94 -13.18
CA ASN A 863 38.98 35.06 -12.30
C ASN A 863 38.90 33.59 -12.77
N ALA A 864 37.69 33.15 -13.12
CA ALA A 864 37.40 31.79 -13.54
C ALA A 864 36.33 31.74 -14.66
N PRO A 865 36.61 32.25 -15.87
CA PRO A 865 35.67 32.12 -16.98
C PRO A 865 35.49 30.65 -17.36
N LEU A 866 34.26 30.24 -17.66
CA LEU A 866 33.95 28.87 -18.04
C LEU A 866 34.39 28.58 -19.48
N HIS A 867 34.03 29.48 -20.41
CA HIS A 867 34.29 29.31 -21.83
C HIS A 867 35.24 30.40 -22.39
N PRO A 868 35.88 30.14 -23.54
CA PRO A 868 36.66 31.15 -24.26
C PRO A 868 35.83 32.40 -24.62
N MET A 869 36.43 33.58 -24.47
CA MET A 869 35.89 34.80 -25.10
C MET A 869 36.26 34.79 -26.60
N ARG A 870 35.32 35.09 -27.51
CA ARG A 870 35.43 34.85 -28.96
C ARG A 870 36.72 35.41 -29.61
N ALA A 871 37.39 34.52 -30.36
CA ALA A 871 38.36 34.72 -31.45
C ALA A 871 39.66 35.48 -31.14
N GLU A 872 40.49 34.94 -30.25
CA GLU A 872 41.89 35.38 -30.12
C GLU A 872 42.84 34.25 -30.58
N ILE A 873 43.68 34.54 -31.59
CA ILE A 873 44.73 33.65 -32.11
C ILE A 873 45.98 33.77 -31.23
N SER A 874 45.81 33.78 -29.89
CA SER A 874 46.90 33.97 -28.95
C SER A 874 46.67 33.20 -27.64
N VAL A 875 47.70 33.13 -26.80
CA VAL A 875 47.71 32.52 -25.47
C VAL A 875 46.51 32.94 -24.58
N LEU A 876 45.97 34.14 -24.79
CA LEU A 876 44.85 34.69 -24.01
C LEU A 876 43.52 33.95 -24.25
N GLY A 877 43.29 33.39 -25.44
CA GLY A 877 42.05 32.68 -25.78
C GLY A 877 41.85 31.37 -25.03
N GLU A 878 42.94 30.78 -24.50
CA GLU A 878 42.91 29.50 -23.78
C GLU A 878 42.82 29.67 -22.25
N MET A 879 42.79 30.91 -21.74
CA MET A 879 42.76 31.21 -20.30
C MET A 879 41.33 31.09 -19.75
N ASN A 880 40.78 29.87 -19.76
CA ASN A 880 39.45 29.53 -19.26
C ASN A 880 39.34 28.06 -18.81
N SER A 881 38.29 27.76 -18.05
CA SER A 881 38.08 26.45 -17.42
C SER A 881 37.88 25.32 -18.43
N GLU A 882 37.13 25.57 -19.52
CA GLU A 882 36.91 24.57 -20.57
C GLU A 882 38.21 24.18 -21.28
N SER A 883 39.04 25.18 -21.64
CA SER A 883 40.33 24.97 -22.29
C SER A 883 41.34 24.29 -21.36
N SER A 884 41.31 24.64 -20.07
CA SER A 884 42.09 23.97 -19.02
C SER A 884 41.74 22.49 -18.92
N MET A 885 40.46 22.17 -18.72
CA MET A 885 39.99 20.79 -18.59
C MET A 885 40.28 19.99 -19.86
N LYS A 886 40.02 20.56 -21.04
CA LYS A 886 40.35 19.94 -22.32
C LYS A 886 41.85 19.61 -22.40
N THR A 887 42.72 20.54 -22.03
CA THR A 887 44.17 20.34 -22.09
C THR A 887 44.63 19.23 -21.15
N TRP A 888 44.14 19.19 -19.90
CA TRP A 888 44.51 18.13 -18.95
C TRP A 888 44.08 16.74 -19.42
N LEU A 889 42.86 16.61 -19.97
CA LEU A 889 42.36 15.36 -20.52
C LEU A 889 43.10 14.94 -21.80
N ASP A 890 43.40 15.89 -22.70
CA ASP A 890 44.17 15.66 -23.93
C ASP A 890 45.62 15.22 -23.62
N LEU A 891 46.19 15.67 -22.50
CA LEU A 891 47.50 15.24 -22.00
C LEU A 891 47.48 13.85 -21.33
N GLY A 892 46.30 13.22 -21.22
CA GLY A 892 46.16 11.84 -20.74
C GLY A 892 45.71 11.69 -19.28
N LEU A 893 45.26 12.77 -18.62
CA LEU A 893 44.73 12.67 -17.25
C LEU A 893 43.35 11.98 -17.26
N PRO A 894 43.12 10.92 -16.45
CA PRO A 894 41.84 10.22 -16.42
C PRO A 894 40.71 11.09 -15.84
N LYS A 895 39.53 11.03 -16.49
CA LYS A 895 38.35 11.81 -16.07
C LYS A 895 37.91 11.50 -14.64
N ASN A 896 37.92 10.23 -14.24
CA ASN A 896 37.45 9.75 -12.94
C ASN A 896 38.30 10.23 -11.75
N ILE A 897 39.53 10.67 -11.97
CA ILE A 897 40.39 11.27 -10.93
C ILE A 897 40.59 12.78 -11.10
N SER A 898 39.99 13.38 -12.14
CA SER A 898 40.07 14.82 -12.41
C SER A 898 38.98 15.56 -11.64
N TYR A 899 39.35 16.55 -10.84
CA TYR A 899 38.41 17.35 -10.04
C TYR A 899 38.39 18.79 -10.54
N PHE A 900 37.20 19.26 -10.91
CA PHE A 900 37.00 20.60 -11.47
C PHE A 900 37.06 21.65 -10.36
N GLY A 901 38.07 22.54 -10.38
CA GLY A 901 38.20 23.62 -9.39
C GLY A 901 37.17 24.74 -9.56
N ILE A 902 36.65 25.27 -8.46
CA ILE A 902 35.75 26.43 -8.42
C ILE A 902 36.24 27.38 -7.31
N PRO A 903 36.59 28.64 -7.60
CA PRO A 903 36.95 29.60 -6.57
C PRO A 903 35.69 30.20 -5.93
N THR A 904 35.71 30.53 -4.64
CA THR A 904 34.65 31.33 -4.01
C THR A 904 35.10 32.75 -3.65
N TYR A 905 36.39 33.05 -3.83
CA TYR A 905 36.94 34.40 -3.66
C TYR A 905 36.70 35.27 -4.91
N ALA A 906 36.72 36.58 -4.70
CA ALA A 906 36.65 37.61 -5.72
C ALA A 906 38.02 38.23 -5.99
N ARG A 907 38.17 38.86 -7.15
CA ARG A 907 39.38 39.61 -7.51
C ARG A 907 39.03 41.00 -8.00
N ALA A 908 39.56 42.00 -7.31
CA ALA A 908 39.31 43.40 -7.58
C ALA A 908 40.52 44.12 -8.18
N TYR A 909 40.25 45.08 -9.06
CA TYR A 909 41.22 45.91 -9.76
C TYR A 909 40.78 47.37 -9.78
N GLN A 910 41.75 48.27 -9.83
CA GLN A 910 41.50 49.69 -10.10
C GLN A 910 41.78 50.01 -11.57
N LEU A 911 40.76 50.35 -12.35
CA LEU A 911 40.89 50.72 -13.76
C LEU A 911 41.76 51.98 -13.94
N LEU A 912 42.53 52.01 -15.04
CA LEU A 912 43.32 53.17 -15.46
C LEU A 912 42.44 54.32 -15.94
N THR A 913 41.28 54.00 -16.51
CA THR A 913 40.29 54.97 -16.98
C THR A 913 38.89 54.51 -16.59
N HIS A 914 38.05 55.41 -16.08
CA HIS A 914 36.72 55.08 -15.54
C HIS A 914 35.65 54.81 -16.62
N TYR A 915 35.96 55.01 -17.91
CA TYR A 915 35.03 54.79 -19.02
C TYR A 915 35.21 53.44 -19.74
N LEU A 916 36.35 52.75 -19.56
CA LEU A 916 36.61 51.41 -20.11
C LEU A 916 36.37 50.33 -19.05
N HIS A 917 35.15 49.79 -18.99
CA HIS A 917 34.69 48.86 -17.95
C HIS A 917 34.56 47.40 -18.41
N LYS A 918 35.01 47.08 -19.63
CA LYS A 918 34.94 45.71 -20.19
C LYS A 918 36.13 44.87 -19.71
N PRO A 919 36.03 43.52 -19.74
CA PRO A 919 37.21 42.66 -19.61
C PRO A 919 38.34 43.11 -20.54
N TYR A 920 39.58 42.93 -20.10
CA TYR A 920 40.82 43.35 -20.75
C TYR A 920 41.07 44.87 -20.78
N SER A 921 40.34 45.65 -20.00
CA SER A 921 40.63 47.08 -19.82
C SER A 921 41.90 47.29 -18.96
N PRO A 922 42.75 48.30 -19.25
CA PRO A 922 43.95 48.58 -18.44
C PRO A 922 43.63 49.00 -17.01
N ALA A 923 44.43 48.55 -16.05
CA ALA A 923 44.32 48.80 -14.62
C ALA A 923 45.64 49.32 -14.01
N ILE A 924 45.56 50.08 -12.92
CA ILE A 924 46.72 50.68 -12.23
C ILE A 924 47.30 49.72 -11.18
N ARG A 925 46.42 49.02 -10.43
CA ARG A 925 46.83 48.05 -9.40
C ARG A 925 45.73 47.04 -9.08
N SER A 926 46.13 45.86 -8.63
CA SER A 926 45.24 44.89 -7.95
C SER A 926 44.82 45.46 -6.59
N ARG A 927 43.60 45.15 -6.14
CA ARG A 927 43.00 45.57 -4.86
C ARG A 927 42.76 44.32 -3.97
N PRO A 928 43.83 43.76 -3.36
CA PRO A 928 43.74 42.49 -2.62
C PRO A 928 42.91 42.59 -1.34
N GLU A 929 42.51 43.78 -0.91
CA GLU A 929 41.62 43.99 0.23
C GLU A 929 40.15 43.67 -0.06
N ILE A 930 39.78 43.44 -1.34
CA ILE A 930 38.42 43.04 -1.73
C ILE A 930 38.48 41.67 -2.41
N THR A 931 38.39 40.63 -1.57
CA THR A 931 38.54 39.24 -1.99
C THR A 931 37.38 38.34 -1.56
N ASN A 932 36.47 38.79 -0.71
CA ASN A 932 35.38 37.95 -0.23
C ASN A 932 34.08 38.20 -0.99
N TYR A 933 33.32 37.13 -1.21
CA TYR A 933 32.02 37.17 -1.86
C TYR A 933 31.02 38.06 -1.12
N TRP A 934 31.04 38.09 0.22
CA TRP A 934 30.11 38.95 0.98
C TRP A 934 30.35 40.45 0.71
N ASP A 935 31.60 40.88 0.54
CA ASP A 935 31.92 42.28 0.22
C ASP A 935 31.39 42.64 -1.16
N VAL A 936 31.62 41.76 -2.13
CA VAL A 936 31.13 41.89 -3.51
C VAL A 936 29.61 41.89 -3.59
N CYS A 937 28.96 41.03 -2.82
CA CYS A 937 27.52 40.90 -2.75
C CYS A 937 26.85 42.16 -2.18
N ILE A 938 27.47 42.79 -1.17
CA ILE A 938 27.02 44.09 -0.64
C ILE A 938 27.16 45.16 -1.73
N PHE A 939 28.31 45.23 -2.41
CA PHE A 939 28.51 46.17 -3.53
C PHE A 939 27.51 45.97 -4.66
N SER A 940 27.27 44.72 -5.04
CA SER A 940 26.31 44.31 -6.06
C SER A 940 24.88 44.81 -5.76
N LYS A 941 24.51 44.89 -4.47
CA LYS A 941 23.18 45.35 -4.01
C LYS A 941 23.08 46.86 -3.77
N SER A 942 24.20 47.58 -3.69
CA SER A 942 24.23 49.01 -3.32
C SER A 942 23.59 49.96 -4.34
N GLY A 943 23.39 49.51 -5.59
CA GLY A 943 22.96 50.37 -6.71
C GLY A 943 24.05 51.32 -7.25
N TYR A 944 25.18 51.45 -6.56
CA TYR A 944 26.33 52.25 -7.00
C TYR A 944 27.18 51.54 -8.07
N TYR A 945 27.21 50.21 -8.03
CA TYR A 945 27.95 49.37 -8.97
C TYR A 945 27.03 48.76 -10.02
N THR A 946 27.54 48.61 -11.24
CA THR A 946 26.85 47.91 -12.33
C THR A 946 27.25 46.44 -12.32
N ASN A 947 26.27 45.55 -12.20
CA ASN A 947 26.46 44.11 -12.31
C ASN A 947 26.36 43.68 -13.77
N VAL A 948 27.33 42.91 -14.25
CA VAL A 948 27.33 42.41 -15.62
C VAL A 948 27.47 40.90 -15.63
N TRP A 949 26.56 40.24 -16.34
CA TRP A 949 26.67 38.84 -16.71
C TRP A 949 27.21 38.71 -18.13
N ASN A 950 28.37 38.09 -18.30
CA ASN A 950 28.89 37.79 -19.62
C ASN A 950 28.41 36.42 -20.09
N HIS A 951 27.46 36.38 -21.03
CA HIS A 951 26.88 35.14 -21.54
C HIS A 951 27.89 34.22 -22.25
N ASN A 952 28.92 34.77 -22.89
CA ASN A 952 29.93 33.96 -23.58
C ASN A 952 30.84 33.27 -22.57
N ALA A 953 31.43 34.03 -21.65
CA ALA A 953 32.33 33.48 -20.63
C ALA A 953 31.60 32.70 -19.52
N GLN A 954 30.27 32.88 -19.41
CA GLN A 954 29.44 32.44 -18.28
C GLN A 954 30.02 32.84 -16.91
N ALA A 955 30.46 34.09 -16.82
CA ALA A 955 31.08 34.66 -15.63
C ALA A 955 30.55 36.08 -15.34
N PRO A 956 30.34 36.43 -14.06
CA PRO A 956 29.94 37.77 -13.67
C PRO A 956 31.14 38.67 -13.38
N TYR A 957 30.95 39.96 -13.55
CA TYR A 957 31.83 41.00 -13.01
C TYR A 957 31.01 42.22 -12.60
N LEU A 958 31.56 43.06 -11.72
CA LEU A 958 30.98 44.36 -11.37
C LEU A 958 31.96 45.49 -11.66
N TYR A 959 31.43 46.67 -11.91
CA TYR A 959 32.24 47.89 -12.00
C TYR A 959 31.53 49.12 -11.45
N GLY A 960 32.31 50.07 -10.95
CA GLY A 960 31.83 51.32 -10.35
C GLY A 960 32.33 52.57 -11.09
N LYS A 961 31.67 53.72 -10.85
CA LYS A 961 32.12 55.02 -11.38
C LYS A 961 33.45 55.49 -10.81
N ASP A 962 33.83 54.95 -9.65
CA ASP A 962 35.13 55.13 -8.99
C ASP A 962 36.27 54.33 -9.67
N GLY A 963 35.96 53.59 -10.74
CA GLY A 963 36.93 52.80 -11.49
C GLY A 963 37.27 51.45 -10.84
N LEU A 964 36.54 51.03 -9.81
CA LEU A 964 36.68 49.67 -9.26
C LEU A 964 36.06 48.66 -10.22
N TRP A 965 36.76 47.55 -10.46
CA TRP A 965 36.30 46.43 -11.28
C TRP A 965 36.55 45.12 -10.55
N ILE A 966 35.55 44.24 -10.43
CA ILE A 966 35.67 43.01 -9.66
C ILE A 966 35.12 41.82 -10.44
N SER A 967 35.93 40.78 -10.61
CA SER A 967 35.47 39.45 -11.03
C SER A 967 35.17 38.59 -9.82
N TYR A 968 34.10 37.81 -9.88
CA TYR A 968 33.66 36.96 -8.76
C TYR A 968 32.83 35.78 -9.27
N GLU A 969 32.37 34.90 -8.38
CA GLU A 969 31.36 33.88 -8.66
C GLU A 969 30.00 34.28 -8.10
N ASN A 970 28.92 33.88 -8.75
CA ASN A 970 27.56 34.00 -8.20
C ASN A 970 26.80 32.67 -8.39
N GLN A 971 25.59 32.56 -7.88
CA GLN A 971 24.81 31.32 -8.00
C GLN A 971 24.57 30.88 -9.47
N GLN A 972 24.57 31.82 -10.42
CA GLN A 972 24.40 31.54 -11.84
C GLN A 972 25.67 30.93 -12.46
N SER A 973 26.86 31.46 -12.16
CA SER A 973 28.13 30.86 -12.62
C SER A 973 28.42 29.51 -11.96
N ILE A 974 28.03 29.33 -10.70
CA ILE A 974 28.07 28.02 -10.02
C ILE A 974 27.21 26.99 -10.77
N LEU A 975 25.98 27.34 -11.12
CA LEU A 975 25.09 26.43 -11.85
C LEU A 975 25.69 26.01 -13.20
N ALA A 976 26.27 26.96 -13.94
CA ALA A 976 26.95 26.71 -15.20
C ALA A 976 28.13 25.73 -15.05
N LYS A 977 28.99 25.95 -14.05
CA LYS A 977 30.19 25.13 -13.80
C LYS A 977 29.85 23.72 -13.33
N MET A 978 28.87 23.58 -12.44
CA MET A 978 28.39 22.26 -11.99
C MET A 978 27.78 21.46 -13.14
N ALA A 979 27.00 22.12 -14.02
CA ALA A 979 26.47 21.48 -15.22
C ALA A 979 27.58 21.05 -16.19
N PHE A 980 28.63 21.88 -16.34
CA PHE A 980 29.80 21.54 -17.14
C PHE A 980 30.54 20.33 -16.57
N ALA A 981 30.87 20.32 -15.28
CA ALA A 981 31.55 19.19 -14.62
C ALA A 981 30.78 17.88 -14.82
N ARG A 982 29.46 17.89 -14.60
CA ARG A 982 28.59 16.73 -14.83
C ARG A 982 28.60 16.27 -16.28
N LYS A 983 28.45 17.19 -17.22
CA LYS A 983 28.45 16.88 -18.66
C LYS A 983 29.77 16.22 -19.10
N TRP A 984 30.89 16.64 -18.51
CA TRP A 984 32.21 16.13 -18.88
C TRP A 984 32.57 14.80 -18.22
N GLY A 985 31.78 14.37 -17.22
CA GLY A 985 31.96 13.11 -16.52
C GLY A 985 33.25 13.07 -15.69
N VAL A 986 33.61 14.20 -15.08
CA VAL A 986 34.80 14.30 -14.22
C VAL A 986 34.53 13.68 -12.84
N GLY A 987 35.58 13.27 -12.13
CA GLY A 987 35.50 12.54 -10.86
C GLY A 987 34.86 13.33 -9.73
N GLY A 988 34.93 14.67 -9.81
CA GLY A 988 34.32 15.53 -8.82
C GLY A 988 34.58 17.01 -9.04
N VAL A 989 34.29 17.80 -8.01
CA VAL A 989 34.51 19.26 -7.97
C VAL A 989 35.30 19.59 -6.72
N MET A 990 36.26 20.49 -6.85
CA MET A 990 37.00 21.07 -5.74
C MET A 990 36.60 22.53 -5.59
N VAL A 991 36.35 22.97 -4.36
CA VAL A 991 35.99 24.36 -4.07
C VAL A 991 37.08 25.04 -3.25
N TYR A 992 37.66 26.10 -3.80
CA TYR A 992 38.75 26.85 -3.19
C TYR A 992 38.27 28.08 -2.42
N ALA A 993 38.93 28.34 -1.30
CA ALA A 993 38.72 29.48 -0.40
C ALA A 993 37.32 29.59 0.23
N VAL A 994 36.79 28.49 0.81
CA VAL A 994 35.47 28.43 1.48
C VAL A 994 35.20 29.62 2.42
N GLY A 995 36.22 30.07 3.14
CA GLY A 995 36.13 31.21 4.05
C GLY A 995 35.91 32.57 3.39
N SER A 996 35.96 32.66 2.05
CA SER A 996 35.61 33.84 1.28
C SER A 996 34.15 33.83 0.80
N ASP A 997 33.40 32.74 0.97
CA ASP A 997 31.93 32.75 0.83
C ASP A 997 31.28 33.43 2.05
N ASP A 998 30.02 33.85 1.93
CA ASP A 998 29.31 34.58 2.98
C ASP A 998 28.90 33.70 4.17
N TYR A 999 29.86 33.36 5.03
CA TYR A 999 29.62 32.59 6.24
C TYR A 999 28.91 33.38 7.36
N HIS A 1000 28.79 34.71 7.23
CA HIS A 1000 28.06 35.56 8.17
C HIS A 1000 26.59 35.75 7.80
N GLY A 1001 26.19 35.38 6.57
CA GLY A 1001 24.84 35.61 6.06
C GLY A 1001 24.52 37.08 5.72
N LYS A 1002 25.55 37.92 5.56
CA LYS A 1002 25.42 39.37 5.25
C LYS A 1002 24.77 39.65 3.90
N CYS A 1003 24.83 38.70 2.98
CA CYS A 1003 24.18 38.74 1.68
C CYS A 1003 22.66 38.57 1.74
N GLY A 1004 22.07 38.10 2.85
CA GLY A 1004 20.64 37.79 2.91
C GLY A 1004 20.22 36.55 2.10
N TYR A 1005 21.17 35.66 1.76
CA TYR A 1005 20.92 34.36 1.12
C TYR A 1005 21.21 33.17 2.06
N GLY A 1006 21.30 33.42 3.37
CA GLY A 1006 21.78 32.44 4.35
C GLY A 1006 23.31 32.37 4.42
N ARG A 1007 23.85 31.49 5.27
CA ARG A 1007 25.29 31.25 5.38
C ARG A 1007 25.78 30.40 4.20
N TYR A 1008 26.96 30.72 3.66
CA TYR A 1008 27.58 30.02 2.52
C TYR A 1008 26.67 29.83 1.29
N PRO A 1009 26.13 30.90 0.70
CA PRO A 1009 25.19 30.80 -0.41
C PRO A 1009 25.77 30.13 -1.67
N LEU A 1010 27.08 30.26 -1.94
CA LEU A 1010 27.71 29.57 -3.07
C LEU A 1010 27.91 28.09 -2.76
N LEU A 1011 28.41 27.75 -1.57
CA LEU A 1011 28.61 26.34 -1.18
C LEU A 1011 27.29 25.58 -1.05
N THR A 1012 26.25 26.20 -0.51
CA THR A 1012 24.91 25.61 -0.42
C THR A 1012 24.40 25.22 -1.80
N LYS A 1013 24.66 26.07 -2.80
CA LYS A 1013 24.29 25.80 -4.19
C LYS A 1013 25.09 24.63 -4.76
N ILE A 1014 26.40 24.58 -4.52
CA ILE A 1014 27.28 23.49 -4.95
C ILE A 1014 26.85 22.16 -4.32
N SER A 1015 26.70 22.12 -2.99
CA SER A 1015 26.29 20.93 -2.23
C SER A 1015 24.96 20.35 -2.74
N LYS A 1016 23.95 21.21 -2.94
CA LYS A 1016 22.66 20.80 -3.49
C LYS A 1016 22.78 20.23 -4.90
N LEU A 1017 23.64 20.82 -5.73
CA LEU A 1017 23.88 20.35 -7.11
C LEU A 1017 24.79 19.12 -7.16
N ALA A 1018 25.55 18.81 -6.12
CA ALA A 1018 26.35 17.59 -6.04
C ALA A 1018 25.53 16.38 -5.60
N ARG A 1019 24.54 16.60 -4.71
CA ARG A 1019 23.63 15.57 -4.16
C ARG A 1019 22.48 15.19 -5.10
N ASN A 1020 22.12 16.04 -6.06
CA ASN A 1020 21.08 15.82 -7.08
C ASN A 1020 21.69 15.49 -8.43
#